data_AF-A0A517TSR8-F1
#
_entry.id   AF-A0A517TSR8-F1
#
_cell.length_a   1.000
_cell.length_b   1.000
_cell.length_c   1.000
_cell.angle_alpha   90.00
_cell.angle_beta   90.00
_cell.angle_gamma   90.00
#
_symmetry.space_group_name_H-M   'P 1'
#
loop_
_entity.id
_entity.type
_entity.pdbx_description
1 polymer ?
#
loop_
_entity_poly.entity_id
_entity_poly.type
_entity_poly.pdbx_seq_one_letter_code
_entity_poly.pdbx_strand_id
1 'polypeptide(L)'
;MCRRLVLAMAGILLLGGAHGVPAYAVLNPLAYYHLGEDDAGATTGGTVVTTVDSLGLTPGIEMTPLLGSNALKYSSDKPSFLSSTRSIAFDASEETLSSVATKWYEGTGSFRWGMEVFLKPDASMAGRESIFFTNGTQFTMGITPEGFFYVNQTGPGTTAVKYGEWQHVAFTTSGSFWQIYVDGVPQFPTLPNFTYGAPGGTATLGSSNGAEVETSYTGLMDEHRVFSWTGGFNPNELLWFSGRKAGDVNEDGLVNSADYDIWRANVGVDLTPLTALQGRALGDLNGDRQINLADFGLIKSNKSPGAVLAVPEPAGAAILLTGIGIVALRQRRRLAARTCKTVAMLGLVAAIMGAASTASAQAVAVWGGGNGNWNDANWSGGSGPGGRPGAGDSITLPPTTGTLTVSSNLGLSFDKVIQQGGILDITPSGSLDLTGVFENGRGAGPNGGEIRVAGSLTIGGELDVAYDVAGRVRVLASGMLNIAGNMDTWWTGAGIVDLTGGSTNVTVGATYYWGPSATINANINSAAFAPIKVNTELSIQGGTLNVNFTDGFVPTTSNSWTLFDAAARAGAITNVNGNGLAPGTRLAVNYGAGGTLGQVVTIDVDSTLNLKVNQSTGVITLENPAAGATAMNIDGYIIRSASNSLVPGSFTGVGSVGWLPGTAPSQSAKLISETNFNGSLNLTQGGSYPLGAIFASGGSQDLSLEFHLASGETLVGTVQYIGTPGFAADFNSNGFVDGADLALWKIGYGKASGAVKSDGDFNLDGRVDGADFLGWQRQFGSGTPPIAAIPEPGSVLLAAMSALVVAGVRKQRS
;
A
#
# COMPACT_ATOMS: atom_id res chain seq x y z
N MET A 1 35.21 -18.88 28.67
CA MET A 1 33.85 -18.31 28.49
C MET A 1 33.90 -16.85 28.01
N CYS A 2 34.85 -16.51 27.14
CA CYS A 2 34.96 -15.22 26.44
C CYS A 2 35.27 -15.50 24.96
N ARG A 3 34.25 -15.67 24.12
CA ARG A 3 34.38 -15.71 22.64
C ARG A 3 33.06 -15.62 21.84
N ARG A 4 32.04 -14.94 22.36
CA ARG A 4 30.76 -14.72 21.62
C ARG A 4 30.32 -13.25 21.52
N LEU A 5 31.22 -12.28 21.71
CA LEU A 5 30.87 -10.85 21.71
C LEU A 5 31.48 -10.02 20.57
N VAL A 6 32.00 -10.63 19.48
CA VAL A 6 32.75 -9.89 18.42
C VAL A 6 32.27 -10.18 16.98
N LEU A 7 31.08 -10.75 16.78
CA LEU A 7 30.56 -10.96 15.40
C LEU A 7 29.25 -10.23 15.04
N ALA A 8 28.74 -9.35 15.91
CA ALA A 8 27.50 -8.61 15.65
C ALA A 8 27.66 -7.10 15.38
N MET A 9 28.89 -6.56 15.39
CA MET A 9 29.12 -5.11 15.24
C MET A 9 29.80 -4.68 13.91
N ALA A 10 29.91 -5.57 12.92
CA ALA A 10 30.56 -5.25 11.64
C ALA A 10 29.61 -5.11 10.43
N GLY A 11 28.29 -5.03 10.64
CA GLY A 11 27.29 -4.85 9.58
C GLY A 11 26.50 -3.53 9.65
N ILE A 12 26.94 -2.53 10.42
CA ILE A 12 26.17 -1.31 10.77
C ILE A 12 26.67 -0.05 10.03
N LEU A 13 27.30 -0.18 8.87
CA LEU A 13 27.55 0.98 7.99
C LEU A 13 27.31 0.61 6.54
N LEU A 14 26.06 0.76 6.06
CA LEU A 14 25.67 1.12 4.68
C LEU A 14 24.15 0.95 4.36
N LEU A 15 23.24 1.24 5.28
CA LEU A 15 21.81 1.38 4.93
C LEU A 15 21.25 2.65 5.58
N GLY A 16 21.49 3.78 4.92
CA GLY A 16 20.69 4.99 5.08
C GLY A 16 19.31 4.75 4.48
N GLY A 17 18.28 5.24 5.17
CA GLY A 17 16.88 4.89 4.96
C GLY A 17 16.34 5.14 3.56
N ALA A 18 15.68 4.12 3.01
CA ALA A 18 14.62 4.28 2.04
C ALA A 18 13.30 4.28 2.82
N HIS A 19 12.63 5.44 2.86
CA HIS A 19 11.27 5.57 3.40
C HIS A 19 10.29 4.81 2.50
N GLY A 20 9.31 4.16 3.14
CA GLY A 20 8.43 3.18 2.54
C GLY A 20 7.59 3.72 1.39
N VAL A 21 7.86 3.20 0.21
CA VAL A 21 6.83 3.00 -0.83
C VAL A 21 5.80 2.03 -0.21
N PRO A 22 4.48 2.19 -0.44
CA PRO A 22 3.50 1.18 -0.03
C PRO A 22 3.99 -0.20 -0.47
N ALA A 23 3.86 -1.19 0.40
CA ALA A 23 4.19 -2.57 0.06
C ALA A 23 3.24 -3.03 -1.05
N TYR A 24 3.62 -2.77 -2.29
CA TYR A 24 3.05 -3.45 -3.44
C TYR A 24 3.27 -4.94 -3.22
N ALA A 25 2.30 -5.74 -3.66
CA ALA A 25 2.43 -7.19 -3.70
C ALA A 25 3.83 -7.56 -4.20
N VAL A 26 4.45 -8.58 -3.61
CA VAL A 26 5.70 -9.16 -4.13
C VAL A 26 5.30 -10.39 -4.92
N LEU A 27 5.69 -10.48 -6.20
CA LEU A 27 5.57 -11.70 -6.97
C LEU A 27 6.37 -12.80 -6.27
N ASN A 28 5.68 -13.84 -5.83
CA ASN A 28 6.23 -15.08 -5.33
C ASN A 28 6.42 -16.03 -6.52
N PRO A 29 7.63 -16.15 -7.10
CA PRO A 29 7.85 -17.04 -8.22
C PRO A 29 7.52 -18.48 -7.80
N LEU A 30 6.58 -19.10 -8.50
CA LEU A 30 6.25 -20.52 -8.35
C LEU A 30 7.27 -21.36 -9.10
N ALA A 31 7.73 -20.87 -10.24
CA ALA A 31 8.83 -21.40 -11.04
C ALA A 31 9.44 -20.31 -11.91
N TYR A 32 10.75 -20.38 -12.12
CA TYR A 32 11.49 -19.51 -13.03
C TYR A 32 12.29 -20.40 -13.98
N TYR A 33 12.15 -20.20 -15.29
CA TYR A 33 12.83 -20.97 -16.31
C TYR A 33 13.63 -20.05 -17.21
N HIS A 34 14.96 -20.10 -17.05
CA HIS A 34 15.90 -19.54 -18.02
C HIS A 34 15.99 -20.51 -19.20
N LEU A 35 15.18 -20.30 -20.23
CA LEU A 35 15.05 -21.22 -21.35
C LEU A 35 16.16 -20.97 -22.38
N GLY A 36 17.32 -21.62 -22.21
CA GLY A 36 18.39 -21.59 -23.21
C GLY A 36 19.81 -21.56 -22.66
N GLU A 37 20.02 -21.48 -21.34
CA GLU A 37 21.37 -21.44 -20.79
C GLU A 37 22.10 -22.78 -20.88
N ASP A 38 23.44 -22.73 -20.94
CA ASP A 38 24.34 -23.87 -21.16
C ASP A 38 24.42 -24.78 -19.91
N ASP A 39 23.32 -25.45 -19.56
CA ASP A 39 23.29 -26.43 -18.47
C ASP A 39 23.82 -27.77 -18.97
N ALA A 40 25.03 -28.12 -18.53
CA ALA A 40 25.64 -29.43 -18.77
C ALA A 40 24.82 -30.54 -18.08
N GLY A 41 23.75 -31.01 -18.74
CA GLY A 41 22.91 -32.11 -18.26
C GLY A 41 21.52 -32.24 -18.87
N ALA A 42 21.02 -31.27 -19.65
CA ALA A 42 19.69 -31.36 -20.26
C ALA A 42 19.74 -32.02 -21.65
N THR A 43 19.56 -33.34 -21.71
CA THR A 43 19.05 -34.00 -22.91
C THR A 43 17.53 -34.06 -22.83
N THR A 44 16.83 -33.17 -23.53
CA THR A 44 15.42 -33.30 -23.92
C THR A 44 15.25 -32.88 -25.39
N GLY A 45 14.36 -33.57 -26.11
CA GLY A 45 14.36 -33.75 -27.57
C GLY A 45 13.93 -32.57 -28.44
N GLY A 46 14.28 -31.34 -28.09
CA GLY A 46 14.21 -30.18 -28.97
C GLY A 46 15.55 -29.93 -29.67
N THR A 47 15.53 -29.49 -30.93
CA THR A 47 16.77 -29.07 -31.60
C THR A 47 17.19 -27.73 -31.01
N VAL A 48 18.26 -27.70 -30.22
CA VAL A 48 18.90 -26.44 -29.79
C VAL A 48 19.40 -25.71 -31.04
N VAL A 49 18.66 -24.70 -31.49
CA VAL A 49 19.12 -23.83 -32.58
C VAL A 49 19.88 -22.66 -31.95
N THR A 50 21.17 -22.59 -32.22
CA THR A 50 22.00 -21.44 -31.85
C THR A 50 21.63 -20.26 -32.74
N THR A 51 20.86 -19.31 -32.21
CA THR A 51 20.71 -17.99 -32.82
C THR A 51 21.26 -16.94 -31.88
N VAL A 52 22.08 -16.03 -32.42
CA VAL A 52 22.71 -14.94 -31.67
C VAL A 52 21.61 -13.98 -31.22
N ASP A 53 21.36 -13.93 -29.92
CA ASP A 53 20.54 -12.89 -29.33
C ASP A 53 21.25 -11.55 -29.44
N SER A 54 20.57 -10.57 -30.02
CA SER A 54 21.07 -9.19 -30.11
C SER A 54 19.89 -8.24 -29.92
N LEU A 55 19.35 -8.21 -28.71
CA LEU A 55 18.69 -7.02 -28.20
C LEU A 55 19.76 -5.95 -28.03
N GLY A 56 19.90 -5.07 -29.02
CA GLY A 56 21.03 -4.14 -29.19
C GLY A 56 21.24 -3.09 -28.08
N LEU A 57 21.65 -3.52 -26.90
CA LEU A 57 22.05 -2.68 -25.77
C LEU A 57 23.46 -3.08 -25.29
N THR A 58 24.26 -2.09 -24.89
CA THR A 58 25.71 -2.22 -24.69
C THR A 58 26.08 -2.88 -23.36
N PRO A 59 27.17 -3.69 -23.26
CA PRO A 59 27.46 -4.51 -22.07
C PRO A 59 28.27 -3.76 -20.99
N GLY A 60 27.98 -4.05 -19.71
CA GLY A 60 28.85 -3.64 -18.60
C GLY A 60 28.50 -4.17 -17.20
N ILE A 61 29.47 -4.90 -16.62
CA ILE A 61 29.70 -5.28 -15.21
C ILE A 61 29.24 -6.70 -14.79
N GLU A 62 30.23 -7.61 -14.71
CA GLU A 62 30.12 -8.98 -14.16
C GLU A 62 30.30 -9.02 -12.63
N MET A 63 29.60 -9.94 -11.95
CA MET A 63 29.98 -10.45 -10.62
C MET A 63 30.02 -11.98 -10.61
N THR A 64 31.10 -12.55 -10.08
CA THR A 64 31.42 -13.98 -10.07
C THR A 64 30.79 -14.72 -8.88
N PRO A 65 30.14 -15.90 -9.04
CA PRO A 65 29.76 -16.75 -7.91
C PRO A 65 30.74 -17.92 -7.68
N LEU A 66 31.00 -18.20 -6.40
CA LEU A 66 31.81 -19.30 -5.87
C LEU A 66 30.93 -20.53 -5.53
N LEU A 67 31.30 -21.68 -6.13
CA LEU A 67 31.28 -23.07 -5.62
C LEU A 67 29.95 -23.88 -5.48
N GLY A 68 29.93 -25.04 -6.16
CA GLY A 68 29.81 -26.35 -5.47
C GLY A 68 28.62 -27.28 -5.76
N SER A 69 28.73 -28.10 -6.82
CA SER A 69 28.19 -29.47 -7.09
C SER A 69 26.80 -29.97 -6.66
N ASN A 70 26.09 -30.50 -7.67
CA ASN A 70 25.18 -31.67 -7.69
C ASN A 70 23.85 -31.63 -6.93
N ALA A 71 22.94 -30.79 -7.43
CA ALA A 71 21.49 -30.96 -7.54
C ALA A 71 21.00 -29.75 -8.35
N LEU A 72 19.88 -29.84 -9.07
CA LEU A 72 19.23 -28.71 -9.75
C LEU A 72 19.39 -27.43 -8.91
N LYS A 73 20.23 -26.49 -9.36
CA LYS A 73 20.49 -25.26 -8.62
C LYS A 73 19.62 -24.16 -9.19
N TYR A 74 18.75 -23.63 -8.33
CA TYR A 74 18.28 -22.26 -8.42
C TYR A 74 19.51 -21.35 -8.50
N SER A 75 19.63 -20.51 -9.53
CA SER A 75 20.41 -19.28 -9.35
C SER A 75 19.52 -18.34 -8.53
N SER A 76 20.09 -17.77 -7.47
CA SER A 76 19.48 -16.67 -6.73
C SER A 76 19.77 -15.33 -7.40
N ASP A 77 20.12 -15.35 -8.69
CA ASP A 77 20.58 -14.18 -9.40
C ASP A 77 19.37 -13.39 -9.90
N LYS A 78 19.40 -12.08 -9.64
CA LYS A 78 18.50 -11.11 -10.27
C LYS A 78 18.63 -11.25 -11.79
N PRO A 79 17.59 -10.91 -12.57
CA PRO A 79 17.66 -10.94 -14.03
C PRO A 79 18.91 -10.20 -14.50
N SER A 80 19.93 -10.94 -14.93
CA SER A 80 21.11 -10.37 -15.55
C SER A 80 20.77 -10.19 -17.03
N PHE A 81 20.25 -9.02 -17.38
CA PHE A 81 19.92 -8.59 -18.74
C PHE A 81 21.12 -8.58 -19.73
N LEU A 82 22.28 -9.14 -19.38
CA LEU A 82 23.56 -8.83 -20.03
C LEU A 82 24.46 -10.01 -20.41
N SER A 83 24.01 -11.29 -20.42
CA SER A 83 24.89 -12.34 -20.96
C SER A 83 24.31 -13.68 -21.45
N SER A 84 23.02 -13.98 -21.38
CA SER A 84 22.50 -15.20 -22.04
C SER A 84 22.23 -14.92 -23.52
N THR A 85 22.71 -15.80 -24.42
CA THR A 85 22.65 -15.62 -25.89
C THR A 85 21.84 -16.72 -26.57
N ARG A 86 20.93 -17.34 -25.83
CA ARG A 86 20.30 -18.60 -26.23
C ARG A 86 18.85 -18.64 -25.78
N SER A 87 18.00 -19.09 -26.68
CA SER A 87 16.56 -19.31 -26.50
C SER A 87 16.20 -20.75 -26.86
N ILE A 88 15.07 -21.26 -26.39
CA ILE A 88 14.55 -22.56 -26.85
C ILE A 88 13.73 -22.39 -28.12
N ALA A 89 14.04 -23.21 -29.13
CA ALA A 89 13.25 -23.31 -30.35
C ALA A 89 12.17 -24.39 -30.21
N PHE A 90 10.96 -24.04 -30.61
CA PHE A 90 9.82 -24.93 -30.72
C PHE A 90 9.47 -25.08 -32.21
N ASP A 91 9.43 -26.32 -32.69
CA ASP A 91 9.00 -26.71 -34.04
C ASP A 91 7.85 -27.70 -33.90
N ALA A 92 6.71 -27.20 -33.40
CA ALA A 92 5.57 -28.00 -32.99
C ALA A 92 5.90 -29.09 -31.92
N SER A 93 6.97 -28.90 -31.15
CA SER A 93 7.42 -29.77 -30.07
C SER A 93 6.87 -29.34 -28.71
N GLU A 94 6.80 -30.25 -27.74
CA GLU A 94 6.27 -29.97 -26.40
C GLU A 94 7.34 -30.16 -25.32
N GLU A 95 7.35 -29.28 -24.31
CA GLU A 95 8.20 -29.45 -23.11
C GLU A 95 7.33 -29.55 -21.85
N THR A 96 7.55 -30.58 -21.04
CA THR A 96 6.72 -30.86 -19.85
C THR A 96 7.33 -30.30 -18.56
N LEU A 97 6.59 -29.44 -17.87
CA LEU A 97 6.99 -28.81 -16.60
C LEU A 97 6.65 -29.70 -15.39
N SER A 98 7.37 -30.82 -15.28
CA SER A 98 7.06 -31.92 -14.34
C SER A 98 7.19 -31.59 -12.84
N SER A 99 7.86 -30.49 -12.44
CA SER A 99 8.11 -30.12 -11.04
C SER A 99 7.14 -29.08 -10.44
N VAL A 100 6.32 -28.41 -11.26
CA VAL A 100 5.39 -27.36 -10.79
C VAL A 100 4.00 -27.92 -10.48
N ALA A 101 3.60 -28.99 -11.18
CA ALA A 101 2.28 -29.63 -11.14
C ALA A 101 1.73 -29.94 -9.72
N THR A 102 2.59 -30.01 -8.70
CA THR A 102 2.22 -30.36 -7.33
C THR A 102 2.18 -29.19 -6.34
N LYS A 103 2.56 -27.95 -6.73
CA LYS A 103 2.64 -26.79 -5.82
C LYS A 103 1.68 -25.64 -6.12
N TRP A 104 0.76 -25.78 -7.06
CA TRP A 104 -0.19 -24.73 -7.47
C TRP A 104 -1.27 -24.38 -6.41
N TYR A 105 -1.26 -25.02 -5.24
CA TYR A 105 -2.35 -24.94 -4.27
C TYR A 105 -1.90 -24.44 -2.89
N GLU A 106 -2.17 -23.16 -2.62
CA GLU A 106 -2.26 -22.62 -1.26
C GLU A 106 -3.67 -22.07 -1.04
N GLY A 107 -4.56 -22.90 -0.48
CA GLY A 107 -5.77 -22.43 0.22
C GLY A 107 -6.96 -21.93 -0.62
N THR A 108 -8.15 -22.06 -0.04
CA THR A 108 -9.47 -21.88 -0.68
C THR A 108 -9.99 -20.43 -0.71
N GLY A 109 -9.13 -19.43 -0.94
CA GLY A 109 -9.55 -18.02 -0.88
C GLY A 109 -8.80 -17.11 -1.84
N SER A 110 -9.42 -16.78 -2.98
CA SER A 110 -8.92 -15.88 -4.03
C SER A 110 -7.70 -16.41 -4.79
N PHE A 111 -7.98 -17.12 -5.88
CA PHE A 111 -6.96 -17.67 -6.78
C PHE A 111 -6.22 -16.55 -7.54
N ARG A 112 -4.89 -16.45 -7.36
CA ARG A 112 -4.00 -15.40 -7.92
C ARG A 112 -2.68 -16.00 -8.39
N TRP A 113 -2.54 -16.11 -9.71
CA TRP A 113 -1.32 -16.57 -10.37
C TRP A 113 -1.19 -15.93 -11.75
N GLY A 114 -0.01 -16.06 -12.33
CA GLY A 114 0.28 -15.58 -13.65
C GLY A 114 1.50 -16.26 -14.24
N MET A 115 1.78 -15.91 -15.48
CA MET A 115 3.02 -16.28 -16.14
C MET A 115 3.48 -15.16 -17.05
N GLU A 116 4.73 -15.21 -17.45
CA GLU A 116 5.31 -14.31 -18.41
C GLU A 116 6.42 -14.99 -19.18
N VAL A 117 6.66 -14.54 -20.40
CA VAL A 117 7.61 -15.16 -21.32
C VAL A 117 7.99 -14.16 -22.42
N PHE A 118 9.24 -14.22 -22.89
CA PHE A 118 9.62 -13.60 -24.14
C PHE A 118 9.41 -14.60 -25.28
N LEU A 119 8.75 -14.17 -26.35
CA LEU A 119 8.40 -15.00 -27.49
C LEU A 119 8.92 -14.35 -28.77
N LYS A 120 9.40 -15.18 -29.70
CA LYS A 120 9.66 -14.80 -31.09
C LYS A 120 8.87 -15.73 -32.01
N PRO A 121 7.58 -15.46 -32.26
CA PRO A 121 6.73 -16.34 -33.05
C PRO A 121 7.21 -16.42 -34.50
N ASP A 122 7.22 -17.62 -35.08
CA ASP A 122 7.62 -17.81 -36.47
C ASP A 122 6.46 -17.45 -37.42
N ALA A 123 6.78 -16.85 -38.57
CA ALA A 123 5.77 -16.49 -39.57
C ALA A 123 5.13 -17.70 -40.28
N SER A 124 5.71 -18.90 -40.12
CA SER A 124 5.18 -20.18 -40.62
C SER A 124 4.07 -20.79 -39.76
N MET A 125 3.65 -20.07 -38.72
CA MET A 125 2.56 -20.45 -37.82
C MET A 125 1.35 -21.03 -38.56
N ALA A 126 0.85 -22.19 -38.11
CA ALA A 126 -0.25 -22.89 -38.78
C ALA A 126 -1.46 -23.04 -37.86
N GLY A 127 -2.54 -22.33 -38.17
CA GLY A 127 -3.78 -22.40 -37.40
C GLY A 127 -3.67 -21.66 -36.08
N ARG A 128 -4.23 -22.25 -35.02
CA ARG A 128 -4.23 -21.67 -33.66
C ARG A 128 -3.16 -22.38 -32.84
N GLU A 129 -2.12 -21.68 -32.42
CA GLU A 129 -0.99 -22.29 -31.72
C GLU A 129 -1.02 -22.04 -30.20
N SER A 130 -0.57 -23.01 -29.41
CA SER A 130 -0.53 -22.95 -27.95
C SER A 130 0.89 -22.75 -27.42
N ILE A 131 1.08 -21.67 -26.67
CA ILE A 131 2.35 -21.29 -26.02
C ILE A 131 2.49 -22.02 -24.68
N PHE A 132 1.42 -22.06 -23.89
CA PHE A 132 1.41 -22.68 -22.56
C PHE A 132 0.07 -23.36 -22.32
N PHE A 133 0.12 -24.61 -21.85
CA PHE A 133 -1.06 -25.43 -21.60
C PHE A 133 -1.00 -26.08 -20.21
N THR A 134 -2.15 -26.26 -19.57
CA THR A 134 -2.28 -27.12 -18.38
C THR A 134 -3.42 -28.12 -18.55
N ASN A 135 -3.16 -29.41 -18.37
CA ASN A 135 -4.14 -30.47 -18.65
C ASN A 135 -5.29 -30.53 -17.62
N GLY A 136 -5.05 -30.31 -16.34
CA GLY A 136 -6.08 -30.53 -15.32
C GLY A 136 -7.19 -29.49 -15.30
N THR A 137 -6.87 -28.21 -15.54
CA THR A 137 -7.90 -27.17 -15.78
C THR A 137 -8.11 -26.85 -17.24
N GLN A 138 -7.39 -27.48 -18.17
CA GLN A 138 -7.47 -27.13 -19.59
C GLN A 138 -7.23 -25.64 -19.85
N PHE A 139 -6.26 -25.02 -19.18
CA PHE A 139 -5.85 -23.62 -19.43
C PHE A 139 -4.90 -23.58 -20.64
N THR A 140 -5.22 -22.78 -21.67
CA THR A 140 -4.34 -22.47 -22.79
C THR A 140 -4.10 -20.96 -22.89
N MET A 141 -2.84 -20.59 -23.12
CA MET A 141 -2.46 -19.31 -23.72
C MET A 141 -1.80 -19.57 -25.07
N GLY A 142 -2.13 -18.77 -26.08
CA GLY A 142 -1.69 -19.04 -27.45
C GLY A 142 -1.81 -17.84 -28.40
N ILE A 143 -1.63 -18.13 -29.69
CA ILE A 143 -1.79 -17.19 -30.80
C ILE A 143 -2.92 -17.67 -31.71
N THR A 144 -3.85 -16.77 -32.07
CA THR A 144 -4.95 -17.08 -32.99
C THR A 144 -4.48 -17.08 -34.45
N PRO A 145 -5.22 -17.72 -35.39
CA PRO A 145 -4.87 -17.70 -36.81
C PRO A 145 -4.77 -16.29 -37.41
N GLU A 146 -5.47 -15.32 -36.82
CA GLU A 146 -5.44 -13.91 -37.22
C GLU A 146 -4.22 -13.15 -36.67
N GLY A 147 -3.36 -13.79 -35.89
CA GLY A 147 -2.12 -13.22 -35.35
C GLY A 147 -2.35 -12.34 -34.13
N PHE A 148 -3.15 -12.79 -33.17
CA PHE A 148 -3.34 -12.12 -31.89
C PHE A 148 -3.12 -13.08 -30.73
N PHE A 149 -2.61 -12.59 -29.62
CA PHE A 149 -2.50 -13.39 -28.40
C PHE A 149 -3.89 -13.62 -27.79
N TYR A 150 -4.10 -14.82 -27.26
CA TYR A 150 -5.34 -15.19 -26.58
C TYR A 150 -5.07 -16.08 -25.37
N VAL A 151 -6.08 -16.18 -24.53
CA VAL A 151 -6.19 -17.19 -23.47
C VAL A 151 -7.57 -17.82 -23.62
N ASN A 152 -7.71 -19.13 -23.42
CA ASN A 152 -8.97 -19.90 -23.42
C ASN A 152 -10.28 -19.14 -23.64
N GLN A 153 -11.04 -19.49 -24.69
CA GLN A 153 -12.41 -19.00 -24.96
C GLN A 153 -12.64 -17.47 -24.87
N THR A 154 -11.61 -16.66 -24.66
CA THR A 154 -11.65 -15.21 -24.85
C THR A 154 -11.48 -14.87 -26.33
N GLY A 155 -12.03 -13.72 -26.73
CA GLY A 155 -11.68 -13.15 -28.03
C GLY A 155 -10.19 -12.79 -28.09
N PRO A 156 -9.62 -12.64 -29.29
CA PRO A 156 -8.23 -12.20 -29.46
C PRO A 156 -7.96 -10.88 -28.72
N GLY A 157 -6.74 -10.72 -28.22
CA GLY A 157 -6.24 -9.43 -27.75
C GLY A 157 -6.23 -8.37 -28.86
N THR A 158 -5.89 -7.13 -28.51
CA THR A 158 -5.89 -6.00 -29.45
C THR A 158 -4.56 -5.79 -30.18
N THR A 159 -3.46 -6.27 -29.61
CA THR A 159 -2.11 -6.13 -30.17
C THR A 159 -1.82 -7.30 -31.10
N ALA A 160 -1.54 -7.00 -32.36
CA ALA A 160 -1.10 -7.99 -33.33
C ALA A 160 0.29 -8.55 -32.97
N VAL A 161 0.48 -9.84 -33.26
CA VAL A 161 1.76 -10.54 -33.14
C VAL A 161 2.76 -9.99 -34.17
N LYS A 162 3.99 -9.75 -33.72
CA LYS A 162 5.14 -9.38 -34.54
C LYS A 162 5.95 -10.63 -34.83
N TYR A 163 5.63 -11.30 -35.93
CA TYR A 163 6.35 -12.51 -36.34
C TYR A 163 7.81 -12.22 -36.64
N GLY A 164 8.71 -13.07 -36.16
CA GLY A 164 10.16 -12.92 -36.31
C GLY A 164 10.79 -11.85 -35.42
N GLU A 165 10.03 -11.24 -34.51
CA GLU A 165 10.52 -10.26 -33.54
C GLU A 165 10.26 -10.74 -32.10
N TRP A 166 11.15 -10.36 -31.18
CA TRP A 166 10.95 -10.64 -29.75
C TRP A 166 9.82 -9.77 -29.18
N GLN A 167 8.92 -10.40 -28.44
CA GLN A 167 7.83 -9.75 -27.71
C GLN A 167 7.74 -10.31 -26.30
N HIS A 168 7.57 -9.46 -25.29
CA HIS A 168 7.22 -9.91 -23.95
C HIS A 168 5.73 -10.16 -23.89
N VAL A 169 5.32 -11.29 -23.35
CA VAL A 169 3.91 -11.57 -23.12
C VAL A 169 3.73 -12.08 -21.72
N ALA A 170 2.81 -11.45 -21.00
CA ALA A 170 2.44 -11.84 -19.66
C ALA A 170 0.95 -12.05 -19.52
N PHE A 171 0.61 -12.82 -18.52
CA PHE A 171 -0.72 -13.24 -18.21
C PHE A 171 -0.92 -13.25 -16.70
N THR A 172 -2.03 -12.71 -16.24
CA THR A 172 -2.29 -12.54 -14.80
C THR A 172 -3.76 -12.78 -14.48
N THR A 173 -4.02 -13.31 -13.28
CA THR A 173 -5.35 -13.62 -12.75
C THR A 173 -5.59 -12.96 -11.39
N SER A 174 -6.70 -12.26 -11.21
CA SER A 174 -7.13 -11.74 -9.91
C SER A 174 -8.55 -12.21 -9.61
N GLY A 175 -8.67 -13.36 -8.95
CA GLY A 175 -9.98 -14.01 -8.77
C GLY A 175 -10.55 -14.44 -10.13
N SER A 176 -11.69 -13.89 -10.54
CA SER A 176 -12.34 -14.18 -11.83
C SER A 176 -11.93 -13.25 -12.97
N PHE A 177 -10.99 -12.32 -12.72
CA PHE A 177 -10.50 -11.37 -13.72
C PHE A 177 -9.17 -11.80 -14.31
N TRP A 178 -9.02 -11.66 -15.62
CA TRP A 178 -7.86 -12.12 -16.37
C TRP A 178 -7.33 -10.96 -17.22
N GLN A 179 -6.01 -10.77 -17.28
CA GLN A 179 -5.37 -9.74 -18.11
C GLN A 179 -4.16 -10.34 -18.83
N ILE A 180 -4.08 -10.08 -20.13
CA ILE A 180 -2.89 -10.34 -20.96
C ILE A 180 -2.16 -9.03 -21.13
N TYR A 181 -0.83 -9.05 -21.05
CA TYR A 181 0.05 -7.94 -21.40
C TYR A 181 0.91 -8.37 -22.58
N VAL A 182 1.02 -7.53 -23.60
CA VAL A 182 1.95 -7.72 -24.74
C VAL A 182 2.87 -6.51 -24.76
N ASP A 183 4.17 -6.69 -24.61
CA ASP A 183 5.17 -5.65 -24.44
C ASP A 183 4.77 -4.65 -23.32
N GLY A 184 4.24 -5.18 -22.22
CA GLY A 184 3.69 -4.40 -21.09
C GLY A 184 2.33 -3.72 -21.34
N VAL A 185 1.71 -3.89 -22.52
CA VAL A 185 0.42 -3.28 -22.87
C VAL A 185 -0.75 -4.23 -22.53
N PRO A 186 -1.69 -3.84 -21.65
CA PRO A 186 -2.87 -4.66 -21.35
C PRO A 186 -3.77 -4.81 -22.58
N GLN A 187 -4.22 -6.04 -22.85
CA GLN A 187 -4.96 -6.39 -24.07
C GLN A 187 -6.48 -6.21 -23.95
N PHE A 188 -7.01 -6.11 -22.72
CA PHE A 188 -8.44 -5.95 -22.48
C PHE A 188 -8.73 -4.72 -21.61
N PRO A 189 -9.47 -3.71 -22.11
CA PRO A 189 -9.85 -2.52 -21.33
C PRO A 189 -10.92 -2.83 -20.27
N THR A 190 -11.75 -3.85 -20.50
CA THR A 190 -12.66 -4.44 -19.50
C THR A 190 -12.25 -5.88 -19.25
N LEU A 191 -11.94 -6.20 -18.00
CA LEU A 191 -11.46 -7.53 -17.62
C LEU A 191 -12.56 -8.57 -17.86
N PRO A 192 -12.33 -9.58 -18.72
CA PRO A 192 -13.30 -10.64 -18.94
C PRO A 192 -13.55 -11.40 -17.63
N ASN A 193 -14.82 -11.64 -17.29
CA ASN A 193 -15.21 -12.41 -16.12
C ASN A 193 -15.40 -13.87 -16.52
N PHE A 194 -14.42 -14.71 -16.19
CA PHE A 194 -14.50 -16.16 -16.37
C PHE A 194 -14.18 -16.87 -15.06
N THR A 195 -14.97 -17.91 -14.75
CA THR A 195 -14.71 -18.79 -13.61
C THR A 195 -13.86 -19.96 -14.08
N TYR A 196 -12.55 -19.90 -13.84
CA TYR A 196 -11.66 -21.04 -13.98
C TYR A 196 -11.23 -21.53 -12.60
N GLY A 197 -11.19 -22.86 -12.43
CA GLY A 197 -10.57 -23.47 -11.25
C GLY A 197 -9.05 -23.25 -11.23
N ALA A 198 -8.42 -23.48 -10.08
CA ALA A 198 -6.96 -23.45 -9.97
C ALA A 198 -6.33 -24.51 -10.90
N PRO A 199 -5.26 -24.20 -11.67
CA PRO A 199 -4.53 -25.13 -12.50
C PRO A 199 -4.25 -26.42 -11.77
N GLY A 200 -4.84 -27.49 -12.29
CA GLY A 200 -4.57 -28.85 -11.89
C GLY A 200 -3.72 -29.52 -12.96
N GLY A 201 -3.04 -30.60 -12.58
CA GLY A 201 -2.35 -31.46 -13.54
C GLY A 201 -1.03 -30.87 -14.07
N THR A 202 -0.60 -31.42 -15.21
CA THR A 202 0.69 -31.12 -15.82
C THR A 202 0.61 -29.81 -16.61
N ALA A 203 1.61 -28.95 -16.44
CA ALA A 203 1.84 -27.78 -17.29
C ALA A 203 2.85 -28.12 -18.40
N THR A 204 2.61 -27.64 -19.60
CA THR A 204 3.44 -27.88 -20.79
C THR A 204 3.66 -26.59 -21.57
N LEU A 205 4.86 -26.42 -22.12
CA LEU A 205 5.23 -25.34 -23.04
C LEU A 205 5.15 -25.85 -24.47
N GLY A 206 4.66 -24.99 -25.37
CA GLY A 206 4.56 -25.26 -26.80
C GLY A 206 3.61 -26.40 -27.18
N SER A 207 2.72 -26.81 -26.27
CA SER A 207 1.91 -28.04 -26.37
C SER A 207 0.45 -27.77 -26.67
N SER A 208 -0.16 -28.68 -27.43
CA SER A 208 -1.58 -28.62 -27.80
C SER A 208 -2.50 -29.29 -26.77
N ASN A 209 -3.70 -28.74 -26.56
CA ASN A 209 -4.78 -29.46 -25.89
C ASN A 209 -5.25 -30.56 -26.85
N GLY A 210 -4.81 -31.80 -26.65
CA GLY A 210 -5.18 -32.95 -27.50
C GLY A 210 -6.68 -33.24 -27.64
N ALA A 211 -7.56 -32.44 -27.01
CA ALA A 211 -9.02 -32.50 -27.12
C ALA A 211 -9.68 -31.32 -27.90
N GLU A 212 -9.00 -30.20 -28.21
CA GLU A 212 -9.60 -29.05 -28.91
C GLU A 212 -8.61 -28.31 -29.84
N VAL A 213 -8.87 -28.31 -31.17
CA VAL A 213 -8.51 -27.37 -32.29
C VAL A 213 -7.12 -26.64 -32.33
N GLU A 214 -6.25 -26.81 -31.35
CA GLU A 214 -4.98 -26.09 -31.18
C GLU A 214 -3.80 -26.92 -31.69
N THR A 215 -2.81 -26.27 -32.32
CA THR A 215 -1.52 -26.83 -32.73
C THR A 215 -0.42 -26.41 -31.76
N SER A 216 0.68 -27.15 -31.75
CA SER A 216 1.86 -26.83 -30.96
C SER A 216 2.54 -25.55 -31.47
N TYR A 217 3.16 -24.77 -30.57
CA TYR A 217 3.80 -23.50 -30.92
C TYR A 217 5.02 -23.69 -31.84
N THR A 218 5.18 -22.74 -32.76
CA THR A 218 6.30 -22.62 -33.68
C THR A 218 7.00 -21.27 -33.49
N GLY A 219 8.25 -21.29 -33.02
CA GLY A 219 9.02 -20.07 -32.77
C GLY A 219 10.04 -20.24 -31.65
N LEU A 220 10.58 -19.12 -31.16
CA LEU A 220 11.49 -19.12 -30.00
C LEU A 220 10.76 -18.67 -28.74
N MET A 221 11.18 -19.20 -27.58
CA MET A 221 10.79 -18.71 -26.26
C MET A 221 12.02 -18.50 -25.38
N ASP A 222 11.94 -17.52 -24.49
CA ASP A 222 12.96 -17.24 -23.47
C ASP A 222 12.33 -16.68 -22.18
N GLU A 223 13.06 -16.78 -21.07
CA GLU A 223 12.74 -16.18 -19.76
C GLU A 223 11.30 -16.44 -19.30
N HIS A 224 10.86 -17.69 -19.42
CA HIS A 224 9.51 -18.09 -19.02
C HIS A 224 9.42 -18.18 -17.48
N ARG A 225 8.52 -17.43 -16.88
CA ARG A 225 8.27 -17.41 -15.44
C ARG A 225 6.81 -17.71 -15.14
N VAL A 226 6.59 -18.49 -14.09
CA VAL A 226 5.27 -18.71 -13.48
C VAL A 226 5.31 -18.18 -12.05
N PHE A 227 4.32 -17.39 -11.67
CA PHE A 227 4.33 -16.69 -10.39
C PHE A 227 2.94 -16.65 -9.74
N SER A 228 2.94 -16.39 -8.43
CA SER A 228 1.76 -16.08 -7.62
C SER A 228 2.01 -14.77 -6.87
N TRP A 229 0.97 -14.19 -6.27
CA TRP A 229 1.12 -13.00 -5.43
C TRP A 229 -0.01 -12.89 -4.38
N THR A 230 0.24 -12.08 -3.36
CA THR A 230 -0.74 -11.71 -2.34
C THR A 230 -1.11 -10.23 -2.52
N GLY A 231 -2.34 -9.80 -2.21
CA GLY A 231 -2.75 -8.40 -2.45
C GLY A 231 -3.02 -8.04 -3.93
N GLY A 232 -3.12 -6.75 -4.25
CA GLY A 232 -3.36 -6.29 -5.63
C GLY A 232 -2.17 -6.57 -6.55
N PHE A 233 -2.42 -7.01 -7.78
CA PHE A 233 -1.35 -7.23 -8.78
C PHE A 233 -0.77 -5.90 -9.25
N ASN A 234 0.56 -5.75 -9.20
CA ASN A 234 1.25 -4.59 -9.77
C ASN A 234 1.98 -5.01 -11.07
N PRO A 235 1.60 -4.48 -12.25
CA PRO A 235 2.24 -4.83 -13.51
C PRO A 235 3.73 -4.49 -13.55
N ASN A 236 4.22 -3.56 -12.72
CA ASN A 236 5.63 -3.21 -12.62
C ASN A 236 6.52 -4.36 -12.12
N GLU A 237 5.93 -5.45 -11.62
CA GLU A 237 6.67 -6.63 -11.19
C GLU A 237 6.98 -7.63 -12.30
N LEU A 238 6.37 -7.47 -13.49
CA LEU A 238 6.68 -8.29 -14.65
C LEU A 238 8.12 -8.05 -15.12
N LEU A 239 8.75 -9.06 -15.71
CA LEU A 239 10.10 -9.03 -16.28
C LEU A 239 10.36 -7.80 -17.14
N TRP A 240 9.39 -7.43 -18.00
CA TRP A 240 9.43 -6.22 -18.82
C TRP A 240 9.71 -4.93 -18.02
N PHE A 241 9.22 -4.85 -16.78
CA PHE A 241 9.38 -3.70 -15.90
C PHE A 241 10.45 -3.91 -14.83
N SER A 242 10.78 -5.15 -14.47
CA SER A 242 11.70 -5.51 -13.37
C SER A 242 13.15 -5.00 -13.53
N GLY A 243 13.57 -4.68 -14.76
CA GLY A 243 14.87 -4.06 -15.06
C GLY A 243 14.88 -2.53 -14.99
N ARG A 244 13.72 -1.89 -14.84
CA ARG A 244 13.59 -0.43 -14.86
C ARG A 244 13.75 0.12 -13.45
N LYS A 245 14.64 1.10 -13.30
CA LYS A 245 14.87 1.77 -12.01
C LYS A 245 13.63 2.59 -11.62
N ALA A 246 13.15 2.47 -10.39
CA ALA A 246 12.06 3.31 -9.89
C ALA A 246 12.47 4.78 -9.93
N GLY A 247 11.60 5.68 -10.38
CA GLY A 247 11.95 7.10 -10.57
C GLY A 247 12.68 7.44 -11.87
N ASP A 248 13.16 6.45 -12.63
CA ASP A 248 13.86 6.63 -13.90
C ASP A 248 12.83 6.59 -15.04
N VAL A 249 12.43 7.79 -15.45
CA VAL A 249 11.36 8.06 -16.42
C VAL A 249 11.91 7.99 -17.83
N ASN A 250 13.15 8.48 -18.06
CA ASN A 250 13.78 8.47 -19.37
C ASN A 250 14.54 7.16 -19.70
N GLU A 251 14.63 6.25 -18.73
CA GLU A 251 15.26 4.93 -18.83
C GLU A 251 16.76 4.99 -19.15
N ASP A 252 17.46 6.04 -18.69
CA ASP A 252 18.90 6.21 -18.88
C ASP A 252 19.76 5.53 -17.79
N GLY A 253 19.12 4.89 -16.81
CA GLY A 253 19.75 4.20 -15.67
C GLY A 253 19.98 5.12 -14.47
N LEU A 254 19.72 6.43 -14.57
CA LEU A 254 19.95 7.41 -13.53
C LEU A 254 18.70 8.23 -13.22
N VAL A 255 18.28 8.24 -11.96
CA VAL A 255 17.19 9.13 -11.52
C VAL A 255 17.76 10.51 -11.22
N ASN A 256 17.49 11.47 -12.08
CA ASN A 256 18.10 12.79 -12.06
C ASN A 256 17.11 13.90 -12.49
N SER A 257 17.61 15.10 -12.78
CA SER A 257 16.76 16.22 -13.20
C SER A 257 16.05 15.97 -14.52
N ALA A 258 16.61 15.14 -15.42
CA ALA A 258 15.97 14.79 -16.68
C ALA A 258 14.63 14.04 -16.47
N ASP A 259 14.58 13.11 -15.51
CA ASP A 259 13.36 12.39 -15.16
C ASP A 259 12.31 13.30 -14.55
N TYR A 260 12.77 14.12 -13.60
CA TYR A 260 11.96 15.15 -12.98
C TYR A 260 11.37 16.13 -14.00
N ASP A 261 12.14 16.46 -15.05
CA ASP A 261 11.74 17.35 -16.12
C ASP A 261 10.65 16.76 -17.00
N ILE A 262 10.73 15.45 -17.30
CA ILE A 262 9.66 14.74 -18.01
C ILE A 262 8.40 14.69 -17.14
N TRP A 263 8.51 14.28 -15.88
CA TRP A 263 7.37 14.19 -14.99
C TRP A 263 6.66 15.55 -14.82
N ARG A 264 7.41 16.62 -14.50
CA ARG A 264 6.80 17.94 -14.26
C ARG A 264 6.14 18.53 -15.50
N ALA A 265 6.57 18.11 -16.68
CA ALA A 265 5.97 18.51 -17.95
C ALA A 265 4.68 17.77 -18.29
N ASN A 266 4.35 16.68 -17.57
CA ASN A 266 3.22 15.81 -17.89
C ASN A 266 2.22 15.62 -16.73
N VAL A 267 2.40 16.31 -15.61
CA VAL A 267 1.44 16.28 -14.49
C VAL A 267 0.04 16.65 -14.98
N GLY A 268 -0.93 15.79 -14.70
CA GLY A 268 -2.32 15.97 -15.12
C GLY A 268 -2.63 15.71 -16.59
N VAL A 269 -1.70 15.13 -17.36
CA VAL A 269 -2.02 14.56 -18.68
C VAL A 269 -3.11 13.49 -18.52
N ASP A 270 -4.08 13.49 -19.43
CA ASP A 270 -5.06 12.41 -19.53
C ASP A 270 -4.39 11.16 -20.10
N LEU A 271 -4.16 10.16 -19.24
CA LEU A 271 -3.55 8.89 -19.61
C LEU A 271 -4.57 7.85 -20.12
N THR A 272 -5.87 8.15 -20.11
CA THR A 272 -6.89 7.20 -20.58
C THR A 272 -6.71 6.72 -22.01
N PRO A 273 -6.23 7.52 -23.00
CA PRO A 273 -5.99 7.03 -24.35
C PRO A 273 -4.62 6.33 -24.51
N LEU A 274 -3.79 6.31 -23.47
CA LEU A 274 -2.42 5.80 -23.52
C LEU A 274 -2.32 4.40 -22.92
N THR A 275 -1.34 3.62 -23.40
CA THR A 275 -0.96 2.37 -22.75
C THR A 275 -0.24 2.66 -21.43
N ALA A 276 -0.16 1.67 -20.54
CA ALA A 276 0.59 1.81 -19.28
C ALA A 276 2.07 2.19 -19.53
N LEU A 277 2.69 1.64 -20.57
CA LEU A 277 4.06 1.97 -20.95
C LEU A 277 4.19 3.43 -21.44
N GLN A 278 3.24 3.89 -22.26
CA GLN A 278 3.20 5.27 -22.70
C GLN A 278 2.95 6.23 -21.54
N GLY A 279 2.06 5.88 -20.60
CA GLY A 279 1.85 6.67 -19.38
C GLY A 279 3.08 6.74 -18.50
N ARG A 280 3.79 5.61 -18.31
CA ARG A 280 5.05 5.58 -17.55
C ARG A 280 6.14 6.42 -18.19
N ALA A 281 6.28 6.39 -19.52
CA ALA A 281 7.23 7.23 -20.25
C ALA A 281 6.95 8.74 -20.11
N LEU A 282 5.72 9.09 -19.68
CA LEU A 282 5.35 10.47 -19.34
C LEU A 282 5.48 10.76 -17.83
N GLY A 283 5.64 9.75 -16.98
CA GLY A 283 5.88 9.91 -15.54
C GLY A 283 4.88 9.22 -14.60
N ASP A 284 3.99 8.36 -15.07
CA ASP A 284 3.16 7.48 -14.22
C ASP A 284 4.00 6.29 -13.75
N LEU A 285 4.62 6.43 -12.58
CA LEU A 285 5.62 5.49 -12.07
C LEU A 285 5.03 4.47 -11.10
N ASN A 286 3.86 4.77 -10.53
CA ASN A 286 3.14 3.85 -9.64
C ASN A 286 2.09 2.99 -10.38
N GLY A 287 1.79 3.31 -11.65
CA GLY A 287 0.87 2.57 -12.53
C GLY A 287 -0.61 2.86 -12.27
N ASP A 288 -0.95 3.94 -11.56
CA ASP A 288 -2.32 4.29 -11.19
C ASP A 288 -3.08 5.08 -12.28
N ARG A 289 -2.45 5.31 -13.43
CA ARG A 289 -2.94 6.11 -14.57
C ARG A 289 -3.12 7.59 -14.24
N GLN A 290 -2.38 8.08 -13.27
CA GLN A 290 -2.27 9.50 -12.97
C GLN A 290 -0.79 9.87 -12.93
N ILE A 291 -0.50 11.11 -13.34
CA ILE A 291 0.82 11.71 -13.13
C ILE A 291 0.61 12.78 -12.05
N ASN A 292 0.99 12.46 -10.82
CA ASN A 292 0.69 13.24 -9.62
C ASN A 292 1.87 13.25 -8.64
N LEU A 293 1.65 13.75 -7.41
CA LEU A 293 2.73 13.88 -6.43
C LEU A 293 3.21 12.55 -5.86
N ALA A 294 2.44 11.46 -5.99
CA ALA A 294 2.91 10.13 -5.63
C ALA A 294 4.07 9.69 -6.53
N ASP A 295 3.98 9.95 -7.84
CA ASP A 295 5.08 9.67 -8.77
C ASP A 295 6.30 10.55 -8.50
N PHE A 296 6.08 11.83 -8.18
CA PHE A 296 7.16 12.71 -7.76
C PHE A 296 7.90 12.18 -6.52
N GLY A 297 7.17 11.63 -5.55
CA GLY A 297 7.74 10.94 -4.40
C GLY A 297 8.66 9.79 -4.80
N LEU A 298 8.30 9.01 -5.83
CA LEU A 298 9.15 7.94 -6.38
C LEU A 298 10.42 8.48 -7.05
N ILE A 299 10.34 9.54 -7.85
CA ILE A 299 11.52 10.17 -8.47
C ILE A 299 12.44 10.73 -7.39
N LYS A 300 11.88 11.44 -6.41
CA LYS A 300 12.66 12.09 -5.36
C LYS A 300 13.35 11.10 -4.42
N SER A 301 12.68 10.00 -4.07
CA SER A 301 13.23 8.97 -3.19
C SER A 301 14.32 8.13 -3.87
N ASN A 302 14.27 7.95 -5.19
CA ASN A 302 15.20 7.09 -5.93
C ASN A 302 16.34 7.83 -6.63
N LYS A 303 16.52 9.12 -6.35
CA LYS A 303 17.60 9.94 -6.87
C LYS A 303 18.93 9.19 -6.88
N SER A 304 19.56 9.15 -8.04
CA SER A 304 20.94 8.70 -8.14
C SER A 304 21.82 9.58 -7.26
N PRO A 305 22.71 9.01 -6.44
CA PRO A 305 23.75 9.77 -5.76
C PRO A 305 24.46 10.61 -6.81
N GLY A 306 24.40 11.95 -6.68
CA GLY A 306 24.97 12.84 -7.68
C GLY A 306 26.43 12.49 -7.89
N ALA A 307 26.83 12.26 -9.14
CA ALA A 307 28.22 12.33 -9.53
C ALA A 307 28.67 13.77 -9.27
N VAL A 308 29.17 14.04 -8.07
CA VAL A 308 30.04 15.17 -7.84
C VAL A 308 31.22 14.90 -8.76
N LEU A 309 31.30 15.60 -9.89
CA LEU A 309 32.54 15.67 -10.66
C LEU A 309 33.62 15.92 -9.63
N ALA A 310 34.58 15.00 -9.54
CA ALA A 310 35.70 15.10 -8.62
C ALA A 310 36.32 16.50 -8.78
N VAL A 311 35.96 17.40 -7.88
CA VAL A 311 36.67 18.65 -7.68
C VAL A 311 38.03 18.19 -7.17
N PRO A 312 39.14 18.44 -7.90
CA PRO A 312 40.45 18.14 -7.37
C PRO A 312 40.61 18.99 -6.11
N GLU A 313 40.68 18.35 -4.94
CA GLU A 313 40.90 19.06 -3.69
C GLU A 313 42.19 19.90 -3.79
N PRO A 314 42.19 21.18 -3.39
CA PRO A 314 43.42 21.92 -3.22
C PRO A 314 44.17 21.35 -2.00
N ALA A 315 45.25 20.60 -2.26
CA ALA A 315 46.46 20.52 -1.45
C ALA A 315 46.35 20.35 0.10
N GLY A 316 45.30 19.74 0.63
CA GLY A 316 45.16 19.43 2.07
C GLY A 316 45.72 18.06 2.49
N ALA A 317 45.74 17.08 1.57
CA ALA A 317 46.13 15.70 1.87
C ALA A 317 47.66 15.47 1.98
N ALA A 318 48.49 16.51 1.81
CA ALA A 318 49.95 16.38 1.85
C ALA A 318 50.59 16.54 3.24
N ILE A 319 49.83 16.77 4.33
CA ILE A 319 50.39 16.94 5.70
C ILE A 319 49.99 15.81 6.66
N LEU A 320 49.27 14.78 6.21
CA LEU A 320 48.95 13.61 7.06
C LEU A 320 49.64 12.31 6.64
N LEU A 321 50.82 12.40 6.02
CA LEU A 321 51.71 11.26 5.69
C LEU A 321 53.15 11.45 6.21
N THR A 322 53.30 12.06 7.38
CA THR A 322 54.57 12.06 8.15
C THR A 322 54.38 11.71 9.64
N GLY A 323 53.28 11.05 9.98
CA GLY A 323 53.03 10.61 11.35
C GLY A 323 52.28 9.29 11.39
N ILE A 324 53.04 8.19 11.37
CA ILE A 324 52.80 6.85 11.96
C ILE A 324 53.61 5.87 11.10
N GLY A 325 54.92 6.03 11.23
CA GLY A 325 55.93 5.14 10.69
C GLY A 325 56.99 4.92 11.74
N ILE A 326 56.60 4.42 12.92
CA ILE A 326 57.44 3.75 13.92
C ILE A 326 56.46 2.96 14.82
N VAL A 327 56.86 1.74 15.19
CA VAL A 327 56.13 0.71 15.97
C VAL A 327 55.25 -0.26 15.16
N ALA A 328 55.85 -0.93 14.18
CA ALA A 328 55.43 -2.30 13.81
C ALA A 328 56.59 -3.11 13.23
N LEU A 329 57.68 -3.26 13.99
CA LEU A 329 58.69 -4.29 13.74
C LEU A 329 59.05 -4.97 15.06
N ARG A 330 58.28 -6.01 15.40
CA ARG A 330 58.80 -7.23 16.05
C ARG A 330 57.73 -8.32 15.99
N GLN A 331 57.55 -8.85 14.78
CA GLN A 331 57.13 -10.25 14.63
C GLN A 331 58.16 -11.14 15.33
N ARG A 332 57.70 -12.21 16.00
CA ARG A 332 58.09 -13.56 15.59
C ARG A 332 57.20 -14.64 16.23
N ARG A 333 56.76 -15.52 15.32
CA ARG A 333 56.08 -16.81 15.47
C ARG A 333 56.82 -17.75 16.44
N ARG A 334 56.10 -18.67 17.10
CA ARG A 334 56.23 -20.15 16.93
C ARG A 334 55.41 -20.98 17.96
N LEU A 335 54.74 -21.99 17.40
CA LEU A 335 54.32 -23.31 17.91
C LEU A 335 54.83 -23.77 19.29
N ALA A 336 53.96 -24.45 20.07
CA ALA A 336 54.02 -25.90 20.33
C ALA A 336 53.24 -26.33 21.59
N ALA A 337 52.80 -27.58 21.58
CA ALA A 337 52.03 -28.32 22.59
C ALA A 337 52.61 -28.33 24.03
N ARG A 338 51.74 -28.52 25.03
CA ARG A 338 51.81 -29.65 26.00
C ARG A 338 50.71 -29.63 27.08
N THR A 339 50.31 -30.85 27.39
CA THR A 339 49.38 -31.43 28.37
C THR A 339 49.74 -31.14 29.84
N CYS A 340 48.76 -31.04 30.76
CA CYS A 340 48.82 -31.72 32.09
C CYS A 340 47.50 -31.66 32.91
N LYS A 341 46.95 -32.86 33.17
CA LYS A 341 46.40 -33.42 34.42
C LYS A 341 45.39 -32.65 35.30
N THR A 342 44.17 -33.19 35.28
CA THR A 342 43.36 -33.72 36.42
C THR A 342 43.81 -33.42 37.86
N VAL A 343 42.87 -32.90 38.67
CA VAL A 343 42.66 -33.32 40.06
C VAL A 343 41.15 -33.45 40.30
N ALA A 344 40.75 -34.65 40.72
CA ALA A 344 39.42 -34.96 41.22
C ALA A 344 39.33 -34.65 42.72
N MET A 345 38.16 -34.22 43.18
CA MET A 345 37.72 -34.48 44.55
C MET A 345 36.25 -34.89 44.56
N LEU A 346 36.01 -35.99 45.26
CA LEU A 346 34.77 -36.70 45.48
C LEU A 346 34.49 -36.66 47.00
N GLY A 347 33.22 -36.54 47.40
CA GLY A 347 32.76 -36.60 48.79
C GLY A 347 31.67 -35.54 49.07
N LEU A 348 30.39 -35.71 48.76
CA LEU A 348 29.37 -36.70 49.17
C LEU A 348 28.62 -36.32 50.49
N VAL A 349 27.29 -36.23 50.34
CA VAL A 349 26.14 -36.46 51.26
C VAL A 349 25.46 -35.29 52.00
N ALA A 350 24.15 -35.22 51.71
CA ALA A 350 22.98 -35.02 52.58
C ALA A 350 22.42 -33.62 52.80
N ALA A 351 21.20 -33.48 52.23
CA ALA A 351 19.96 -32.98 52.83
C ALA A 351 19.29 -32.01 51.86
N ILE A 352 18.38 -32.54 51.03
CA ILE A 352 17.01 -32.06 50.80
C ILE A 352 16.36 -33.14 49.94
N MET A 353 15.71 -34.10 50.60
CA MET A 353 14.55 -34.78 50.03
C MET A 353 13.35 -34.27 50.82
N GLY A 354 12.44 -33.60 50.13
CA GLY A 354 11.19 -33.10 50.67
C GLY A 354 10.48 -32.28 49.60
N ALA A 355 9.45 -32.89 49.00
CA ALA A 355 8.65 -32.40 47.88
C ALA A 355 9.32 -32.44 46.50
N ALA A 356 9.58 -33.65 46.00
CA ALA A 356 9.26 -33.89 44.59
C ALA A 356 7.74 -33.76 44.48
N SER A 357 7.24 -32.60 44.05
CA SER A 357 5.87 -32.51 43.55
C SER A 357 5.77 -33.55 42.44
N THR A 358 4.90 -34.52 42.61
CA THR A 358 4.45 -35.37 41.51
C THR A 358 4.06 -34.42 40.38
N ALA A 359 4.84 -34.38 39.29
CA ALA A 359 4.35 -33.86 38.03
C ALA A 359 3.20 -34.80 37.65
N SER A 360 1.97 -34.43 38.02
CA SER A 360 0.79 -34.99 37.39
C SER A 360 0.95 -34.78 35.91
N ALA A 361 0.80 -35.83 35.10
CA ALA A 361 0.78 -35.69 33.65
C ALA A 361 -0.21 -34.57 33.30
N GLN A 362 0.29 -33.46 32.73
CA GLN A 362 -0.56 -32.36 32.30
C GLN A 362 -1.52 -32.91 31.26
N ALA A 363 -2.81 -32.86 31.56
CA ALA A 363 -3.82 -33.34 30.65
C ALA A 363 -4.03 -32.28 29.55
N VAL A 364 -4.32 -32.72 28.34
CA VAL A 364 -4.69 -31.82 27.23
C VAL A 364 -6.20 -31.87 27.09
N ALA A 365 -6.86 -30.79 27.50
CA ALA A 365 -8.28 -30.61 27.36
C ALA A 365 -8.62 -30.01 25.98
N VAL A 366 -9.50 -30.65 25.23
CA VAL A 366 -9.91 -30.23 23.89
C VAL A 366 -11.39 -29.88 23.88
N TRP A 367 -11.73 -28.68 23.37
CA TRP A 367 -13.11 -28.23 23.20
C TRP A 367 -13.76 -28.89 21.98
N GLY A 368 -14.94 -29.48 22.16
CA GLY A 368 -15.77 -30.00 21.08
C GLY A 368 -16.31 -28.86 20.23
N GLY A 369 -16.08 -28.91 18.91
CA GLY A 369 -16.16 -27.82 17.92
C GLY A 369 -17.41 -26.94 17.79
N GLY A 370 -18.33 -26.87 18.75
CA GLY A 370 -19.54 -26.04 18.69
C GLY A 370 -19.46 -24.73 19.50
N ASN A 371 -20.56 -23.97 19.47
CA ASN A 371 -20.79 -22.87 20.41
C ASN A 371 -21.14 -23.43 21.80
N GLY A 372 -20.63 -22.83 22.85
CA GLY A 372 -20.98 -23.20 24.22
C GLY A 372 -20.29 -22.36 25.28
N ASN A 373 -20.62 -22.65 26.52
CA ASN A 373 -20.01 -22.07 27.70
C ASN A 373 -18.92 -23.00 28.23
N TRP A 374 -17.90 -22.43 28.88
CA TRP A 374 -16.84 -23.18 29.55
C TRP A 374 -17.38 -24.31 30.45
N ASN A 375 -18.52 -24.05 31.09
CA ASN A 375 -19.19 -24.98 31.99
C ASN A 375 -20.07 -26.05 31.30
N ASP A 376 -20.03 -26.17 29.97
CA ASP A 376 -20.75 -27.22 29.26
C ASP A 376 -19.97 -28.55 29.23
N ALA A 377 -20.66 -29.64 28.90
CA ALA A 377 -20.07 -30.99 28.85
C ALA A 377 -19.42 -31.32 27.49
N ASN A 378 -18.84 -30.32 26.81
CA ASN A 378 -18.25 -30.46 25.47
C ASN A 378 -16.73 -30.67 25.50
N TRP A 379 -16.15 -30.93 26.68
CA TRP A 379 -14.72 -31.11 26.84
C TRP A 379 -14.31 -32.58 26.74
N SER A 380 -13.12 -32.82 26.22
CA SER A 380 -12.47 -34.13 26.21
C SER A 380 -11.03 -34.02 26.70
N GLY A 381 -10.54 -35.05 27.41
CA GLY A 381 -9.13 -35.16 27.77
C GLY A 381 -8.64 -34.31 28.95
N GLY A 382 -9.47 -33.45 29.55
CA GLY A 382 -9.12 -32.68 30.75
C GLY A 382 -9.16 -33.50 32.05
N SER A 383 -8.41 -33.04 33.06
CA SER A 383 -8.27 -33.70 34.37
C SER A 383 -9.42 -33.40 35.35
N GLY A 384 -10.30 -32.44 35.02
CA GLY A 384 -11.45 -32.04 35.82
C GLY A 384 -12.73 -32.87 35.59
N PRO A 385 -13.79 -32.63 36.39
CA PRO A 385 -15.06 -33.34 36.26
C PRO A 385 -15.70 -33.19 34.87
N GLY A 386 -16.14 -34.30 34.28
CA GLY A 386 -16.75 -34.30 32.95
C GLY A 386 -15.77 -34.03 31.81
N GLY A 387 -14.48 -34.31 32.00
CA GLY A 387 -13.43 -34.10 30.99
C GLY A 387 -12.99 -32.65 30.83
N ARG A 388 -13.44 -31.76 31.73
CA ARG A 388 -13.11 -30.33 31.74
C ARG A 388 -11.64 -30.09 32.07
N PRO A 389 -11.05 -28.96 31.62
CA PRO A 389 -9.72 -28.55 32.04
C PRO A 389 -9.66 -28.37 33.57
N GLY A 390 -8.72 -29.06 34.21
CA GLY A 390 -8.31 -28.82 35.60
C GLY A 390 -7.13 -27.84 35.69
N ALA A 391 -6.74 -27.47 36.92
CA ALA A 391 -5.57 -26.61 37.12
C ALA A 391 -4.30 -27.24 36.54
N GLY A 392 -3.53 -26.45 35.78
CA GLY A 392 -2.30 -26.89 35.12
C GLY A 392 -2.49 -27.69 33.83
N ASP A 393 -3.74 -27.93 33.38
CA ASP A 393 -4.00 -28.54 32.09
C ASP A 393 -3.68 -27.59 30.93
N SER A 394 -3.38 -28.14 29.76
CA SER A 394 -3.35 -27.39 28.51
C SER A 394 -4.70 -27.43 27.81
N ILE A 395 -5.07 -26.36 27.13
CA ILE A 395 -6.35 -26.21 26.42
C ILE A 395 -6.07 -26.14 24.92
N THR A 396 -6.86 -26.88 24.13
CA THR A 396 -6.84 -26.80 22.67
C THR A 396 -8.22 -26.44 22.13
N LEU A 397 -8.28 -25.40 21.30
CA LEU A 397 -9.45 -24.99 20.51
C LEU A 397 -9.20 -25.36 19.04
N PRO A 398 -9.78 -26.45 18.53
CA PRO A 398 -9.53 -26.92 17.15
C PRO A 398 -10.07 -25.96 16.06
N PRO A 399 -9.71 -26.14 14.78
CA PRO A 399 -10.04 -25.19 13.71
C PRO A 399 -11.53 -25.02 13.44
N THR A 400 -12.33 -26.06 13.73
CA THR A 400 -13.78 -26.08 13.51
C THR A 400 -14.58 -25.50 14.68
N THR A 401 -13.94 -24.95 15.72
CA THR A 401 -14.66 -24.49 16.91
C THR A 401 -15.55 -23.30 16.64
N GLY A 402 -16.77 -23.35 17.18
CA GLY A 402 -17.62 -22.18 17.40
C GLY A 402 -17.08 -21.25 18.49
N THR A 403 -17.97 -20.55 19.17
CA THR A 403 -17.62 -19.65 20.29
C THR A 403 -17.57 -20.41 21.60
N LEU A 404 -16.41 -20.45 22.27
CA LEU A 404 -16.27 -20.87 23.66
C LEU A 404 -16.35 -19.65 24.58
N THR A 405 -17.37 -19.61 25.44
CA THR A 405 -17.65 -18.48 26.31
C THR A 405 -17.15 -18.74 27.74
N VAL A 406 -16.31 -17.85 28.28
CA VAL A 406 -15.94 -17.79 29.70
C VAL A 406 -16.82 -16.75 30.39
N SER A 407 -17.84 -17.23 31.09
CA SER A 407 -18.90 -16.38 31.67
C SER A 407 -18.72 -16.04 33.16
N SER A 408 -17.74 -16.64 33.81
CA SER A 408 -17.48 -16.49 35.25
C SER A 408 -15.98 -16.61 35.55
N ASN A 409 -15.57 -16.24 36.76
CA ASN A 409 -14.22 -16.50 37.23
C ASN A 409 -14.04 -18.02 37.45
N LEU A 410 -13.12 -18.62 36.71
CA LEU A 410 -12.85 -20.05 36.78
C LEU A 410 -12.10 -20.45 38.06
N GLY A 411 -11.37 -19.52 38.69
CA GLY A 411 -10.60 -19.77 39.92
C GLY A 411 -9.48 -20.81 39.76
N LEU A 412 -9.08 -21.09 38.53
CA LEU A 412 -8.05 -22.06 38.16
C LEU A 412 -7.08 -21.38 37.19
N SER A 413 -5.81 -21.76 37.29
CA SER A 413 -4.80 -21.39 36.30
C SER A 413 -4.48 -22.58 35.42
N PHE A 414 -4.41 -22.36 34.12
CA PHE A 414 -4.10 -23.38 33.11
C PHE A 414 -2.68 -23.20 32.60
N ASP A 415 -2.08 -24.24 32.03
CA ASP A 415 -0.69 -24.14 31.56
C ASP A 415 -0.59 -23.35 30.26
N LYS A 416 -1.28 -23.83 29.21
CA LYS A 416 -1.18 -23.27 27.87
C LYS A 416 -2.51 -23.30 27.16
N VAL A 417 -2.75 -22.33 26.27
CA VAL A 417 -3.84 -22.38 25.28
C VAL A 417 -3.25 -22.46 23.88
N ILE A 418 -3.77 -23.39 23.08
CA ILE A 418 -3.52 -23.50 21.64
C ILE A 418 -4.84 -23.27 20.93
N GLN A 419 -4.95 -22.16 20.21
CA GLN A 419 -6.14 -21.83 19.44
C GLN A 419 -5.85 -21.94 17.94
N GLN A 420 -6.45 -22.96 17.33
CA GLN A 420 -6.33 -23.25 15.91
C GLN A 420 -7.46 -22.62 15.08
N GLY A 421 -8.55 -22.17 15.73
CA GLY A 421 -9.68 -21.48 15.12
C GLY A 421 -10.72 -21.03 16.15
N GLY A 422 -11.92 -20.64 15.67
CA GLY A 422 -13.06 -20.24 16.50
C GLY A 422 -12.87 -18.98 17.34
N ILE A 423 -13.80 -18.74 18.27
CA ILE A 423 -13.80 -17.57 19.14
C ILE A 423 -13.68 -18.01 20.60
N LEU A 424 -12.69 -17.49 21.32
CA LEU A 424 -12.64 -17.51 22.78
C LEU A 424 -13.21 -16.19 23.31
N ASP A 425 -14.37 -16.22 23.94
CA ASP A 425 -15.08 -15.03 24.40
C ASP A 425 -15.12 -14.95 25.92
N ILE A 426 -14.34 -14.02 26.49
CA ILE A 426 -14.29 -13.76 27.93
C ILE A 426 -15.22 -12.58 28.21
N THR A 427 -16.41 -12.91 28.70
CA THR A 427 -17.46 -11.93 29.03
C THR A 427 -17.03 -11.00 30.17
N PRO A 428 -17.73 -9.88 30.44
CA PRO A 428 -17.38 -8.95 31.52
C PRO A 428 -17.23 -9.58 32.91
N SER A 429 -17.95 -10.67 33.21
CA SER A 429 -17.84 -11.42 34.48
C SER A 429 -16.88 -12.61 34.42
N GLY A 430 -16.30 -12.88 33.25
CA GLY A 430 -15.37 -13.96 33.00
C GLY A 430 -13.94 -13.63 33.45
N SER A 431 -13.23 -14.64 33.96
CA SER A 431 -11.78 -14.57 34.18
C SER A 431 -11.12 -15.88 33.75
N LEU A 432 -10.07 -15.78 32.96
CA LEU A 432 -9.22 -16.89 32.54
C LEU A 432 -7.76 -16.56 32.84
N ASP A 433 -7.09 -17.43 33.60
CA ASP A 433 -5.69 -17.26 33.98
C ASP A 433 -4.85 -18.41 33.42
N LEU A 434 -3.72 -18.08 32.80
CA LEU A 434 -2.73 -19.01 32.27
C LEU A 434 -1.39 -18.80 32.98
N THR A 435 -0.64 -19.87 33.27
CA THR A 435 0.74 -19.79 33.75
C THR A 435 1.76 -19.73 32.62
N GLY A 436 1.44 -20.30 31.47
CA GLY A 436 2.32 -20.41 30.30
C GLY A 436 1.82 -19.59 29.12
N VAL A 437 1.94 -20.15 27.91
CA VAL A 437 1.78 -19.42 26.63
C VAL A 437 0.33 -19.46 26.14
N PHE A 438 -0.08 -18.44 25.40
CA PHE A 438 -1.27 -18.48 24.55
C PHE A 438 -0.84 -18.38 23.09
N GLU A 439 -1.03 -19.45 22.32
CA GLU A 439 -0.79 -19.47 20.88
C GLU A 439 -2.12 -19.31 20.12
N ASN A 440 -2.33 -18.16 19.50
CA ASN A 440 -3.50 -17.92 18.66
C ASN A 440 -3.15 -17.99 17.16
N GLY A 441 -3.96 -18.71 16.40
CA GLY A 441 -3.77 -18.91 14.96
C GLY A 441 -2.73 -19.98 14.64
N ARG A 442 -2.72 -21.07 15.41
CA ARG A 442 -1.80 -22.20 15.21
C ARG A 442 -2.42 -23.29 14.33
N GLY A 443 -1.75 -23.73 13.27
CA GLY A 443 -2.22 -24.76 12.32
C GLY A 443 -2.73 -24.24 10.97
N ALA A 444 -3.12 -25.16 10.08
CA ALA A 444 -3.33 -24.91 8.64
C ALA A 444 -4.75 -24.46 8.22
N GLY A 445 -5.51 -23.81 9.11
CA GLY A 445 -6.89 -23.37 8.83
C GLY A 445 -6.98 -22.01 8.12
N PRO A 446 -8.02 -21.73 7.30
CA PRO A 446 -8.16 -20.47 6.56
C PRO A 446 -8.44 -19.25 7.45
N ASN A 447 -8.90 -19.46 8.69
CA ASN A 447 -9.13 -18.42 9.69
C ASN A 447 -8.40 -18.86 10.97
N GLY A 448 -7.44 -18.08 11.46
CA GLY A 448 -6.94 -18.28 12.82
C GLY A 448 -7.99 -17.85 13.85
N GLY A 449 -7.69 -18.07 15.12
CA GLY A 449 -8.64 -17.82 16.20
C GLY A 449 -8.87 -16.35 16.49
N GLU A 450 -10.03 -16.05 17.06
CA GLU A 450 -10.34 -14.76 17.66
C GLU A 450 -10.41 -14.90 19.19
N ILE A 451 -9.77 -13.98 19.90
CA ILE A 451 -9.91 -13.80 21.34
C ILE A 451 -10.73 -12.53 21.56
N ARG A 452 -11.77 -12.57 22.39
CA ARG A 452 -12.54 -11.40 22.82
C ARG A 452 -12.43 -11.28 24.33
N VAL A 453 -11.97 -10.12 24.80
CA VAL A 453 -11.70 -9.85 26.21
C VAL A 453 -12.55 -8.67 26.65
N ALA A 454 -13.69 -8.95 27.28
CA ALA A 454 -14.50 -7.97 28.01
C ALA A 454 -14.35 -8.11 29.54
N GLY A 455 -13.98 -9.31 30.01
CA GLY A 455 -13.59 -9.57 31.41
C GLY A 455 -12.08 -9.50 31.60
N SER A 456 -11.50 -10.52 32.26
CA SER A 456 -10.06 -10.59 32.53
C SER A 456 -9.40 -11.79 31.87
N LEU A 457 -8.30 -11.55 31.15
CA LEU A 457 -7.39 -12.58 30.65
C LEU A 457 -5.99 -12.31 31.18
N THR A 458 -5.46 -13.24 31.98
CA THR A 458 -4.08 -13.18 32.48
C THR A 458 -3.25 -14.28 31.83
N ILE A 459 -2.09 -13.93 31.30
CA ILE A 459 -1.15 -14.84 30.64
C ILE A 459 0.21 -14.71 31.33
N GLY A 460 0.63 -15.76 32.04
CA GLY A 460 1.90 -15.79 32.77
C GLY A 460 3.13 -15.93 31.87
N GLY A 461 2.95 -16.44 30.64
CA GLY A 461 3.98 -16.51 29.61
C GLY A 461 3.75 -15.49 28.49
N GLU A 462 3.95 -15.95 27.26
CA GLU A 462 3.85 -15.17 26.02
C GLU A 462 2.45 -15.28 25.38
N LEU A 463 2.03 -14.22 24.68
CA LEU A 463 0.88 -14.25 23.79
C LEU A 463 1.36 -14.12 22.34
N ASP A 464 1.22 -15.20 21.58
CA ASP A 464 1.44 -15.19 20.14
C ASP A 464 0.13 -14.94 19.41
N VAL A 465 0.07 -13.85 18.66
CA VAL A 465 -1.05 -13.50 17.79
C VAL A 465 -0.64 -13.84 16.36
N ALA A 466 -1.37 -14.78 15.75
CA ALA A 466 -1.22 -15.19 14.37
C ALA A 466 0.03 -16.04 14.05
N TYR A 467 0.29 -17.03 14.90
CA TYR A 467 1.50 -17.87 14.86
C TYR A 467 1.78 -18.51 13.49
N ASP A 468 0.79 -19.20 12.91
CA ASP A 468 0.88 -19.79 11.57
C ASP A 468 -0.05 -19.08 10.57
N VAL A 469 -1.26 -18.74 11.00
CA VAL A 469 -2.35 -18.12 10.21
C VAL A 469 -2.96 -16.93 10.96
N ALA A 470 -3.75 -16.10 10.27
CA ALA A 470 -4.30 -14.85 10.82
C ALA A 470 -5.07 -15.02 12.13
N GLY A 471 -4.51 -14.48 13.22
CA GLY A 471 -5.09 -14.45 14.56
C GLY A 471 -5.54 -13.04 14.93
N ARG A 472 -6.63 -12.96 15.71
CA ARG A 472 -7.24 -11.70 16.14
C ARG A 472 -7.41 -11.65 17.66
N VAL A 473 -7.09 -10.51 18.25
CA VAL A 473 -7.36 -10.21 19.67
C VAL A 473 -8.21 -8.95 19.74
N ARG A 474 -9.36 -9.01 20.41
CA ARG A 474 -10.21 -7.86 20.70
C ARG A 474 -10.24 -7.60 22.18
N VAL A 475 -9.78 -6.42 22.59
CA VAL A 475 -9.97 -5.93 23.95
C VAL A 475 -11.11 -4.93 23.91
N LEU A 476 -12.24 -5.33 24.49
CA LEU A 476 -13.48 -4.57 24.52
C LEU A 476 -13.49 -3.62 25.72
N ALA A 477 -14.42 -2.67 25.75
CA ALA A 477 -14.46 -1.64 26.80
C ALA A 477 -14.45 -2.26 28.21
N SER A 478 -13.50 -1.82 29.04
CA SER A 478 -13.23 -2.34 30.40
C SER A 478 -12.62 -3.74 30.49
N GLY A 479 -12.30 -4.38 29.36
CA GLY A 479 -11.56 -5.62 29.33
C GLY A 479 -10.11 -5.45 29.80
N MET A 480 -9.62 -6.45 30.54
CA MET A 480 -8.25 -6.50 31.05
C MET A 480 -7.49 -7.65 30.40
N LEU A 481 -6.40 -7.32 29.70
CA LEU A 481 -5.45 -8.27 29.11
C LEU A 481 -4.08 -8.04 29.75
N ASN A 482 -3.66 -8.97 30.60
CA ASN A 482 -2.38 -8.90 31.30
C ASN A 482 -1.47 -10.02 30.82
N ILE A 483 -0.34 -9.66 30.22
CA ILE A 483 0.64 -10.60 29.68
C ILE A 483 1.95 -10.36 30.43
N ALA A 484 2.46 -11.35 31.16
CA ALA A 484 3.69 -11.20 31.91
C ALA A 484 4.95 -11.32 31.02
N GLY A 485 4.87 -12.10 29.94
CA GLY A 485 5.91 -12.25 28.93
C GLY A 485 5.78 -11.29 27.77
N ASN A 486 6.18 -11.76 26.58
CA ASN A 486 6.07 -10.99 25.33
C ASN A 486 4.63 -11.03 24.79
N MET A 487 4.30 -10.03 23.99
CA MET A 487 3.17 -10.08 23.06
C MET A 487 3.74 -10.02 21.65
N ASP A 488 3.53 -11.07 20.87
CA ASP A 488 4.09 -11.18 19.51
C ASP A 488 2.97 -11.14 18.46
N THR A 489 3.04 -10.17 17.55
CA THR A 489 2.16 -10.07 16.37
C THR A 489 2.94 -10.25 15.06
N TRP A 490 4.23 -10.59 15.15
CA TRP A 490 5.24 -10.61 14.09
C TRP A 490 5.42 -12.00 13.46
N TRP A 491 4.40 -12.82 13.53
CA TRP A 491 4.36 -14.11 12.84
C TRP A 491 3.77 -13.98 11.43
N THR A 492 3.86 -15.05 10.63
CA THR A 492 3.48 -15.05 9.21
C THR A 492 2.00 -14.75 8.96
N GLY A 493 1.15 -14.90 9.97
CA GLY A 493 -0.30 -14.82 9.83
C GLY A 493 -0.93 -13.42 9.74
N ALA A 494 -0.20 -12.31 9.88
CA ALA A 494 -0.78 -10.96 10.00
C ALA A 494 -1.70 -10.80 11.23
N GLY A 495 -1.10 -10.63 12.42
CA GLY A 495 -1.84 -10.45 13.67
C GLY A 495 -2.69 -9.18 13.71
N ILE A 496 -3.93 -9.30 14.18
CA ILE A 496 -4.85 -8.17 14.33
C ILE A 496 -5.16 -7.94 15.81
N VAL A 497 -4.97 -6.71 16.28
CA VAL A 497 -5.35 -6.28 17.63
C VAL A 497 -6.38 -5.16 17.54
N ASP A 498 -7.59 -5.40 18.04
CA ASP A 498 -8.63 -4.39 18.19
C ASP A 498 -8.68 -3.89 19.63
N LEU A 499 -8.60 -2.57 19.81
CA LEU A 499 -8.77 -1.89 21.08
C LEU A 499 -10.03 -1.04 20.99
N THR A 500 -10.99 -1.25 21.89
CA THR A 500 -12.27 -0.51 21.83
C THR A 500 -12.53 0.25 23.12
N GLY A 501 -12.57 1.58 23.01
CA GLY A 501 -12.97 2.49 24.09
C GLY A 501 -11.83 2.95 25.01
N GLY A 502 -12.15 3.91 25.89
CA GLY A 502 -11.18 4.62 26.73
C GLY A 502 -10.73 3.93 28.03
N SER A 503 -11.24 2.73 28.35
CA SER A 503 -11.00 2.02 29.62
C SER A 503 -10.43 0.61 29.46
N THR A 504 -9.97 0.22 28.26
CA THR A 504 -9.25 -1.03 28.07
C THR A 504 -7.97 -1.03 28.91
N ASN A 505 -7.54 -2.18 29.43
CA ASN A 505 -6.30 -2.27 30.18
C ASN A 505 -5.45 -3.41 29.61
N VAL A 506 -4.48 -3.04 28.78
CA VAL A 506 -3.54 -3.98 28.17
C VAL A 506 -2.16 -3.72 28.76
N THR A 507 -1.59 -4.74 29.41
CA THR A 507 -0.23 -4.68 29.96
C THR A 507 0.60 -5.83 29.42
N VAL A 508 1.79 -5.51 28.90
CA VAL A 508 2.81 -6.45 28.43
C VAL A 508 4.04 -6.29 29.32
N GLY A 509 4.40 -7.35 30.02
CA GLY A 509 5.47 -7.38 31.02
C GLY A 509 6.88 -7.38 30.42
N ALA A 510 7.02 -7.86 29.19
CA ALA A 510 8.28 -7.85 28.45
C ALA A 510 8.17 -6.99 27.17
N THR A 511 8.47 -7.56 26.01
CA THR A 511 8.49 -6.86 24.73
C THR A 511 7.17 -7.02 23.98
N TYR A 512 6.67 -5.94 23.38
CA TYR A 512 5.63 -6.00 22.36
C TYR A 512 6.30 -6.00 20.99
N TYR A 513 6.19 -7.08 20.23
CA TYR A 513 6.67 -7.18 18.85
C TYR A 513 5.53 -6.86 17.87
N TRP A 514 5.61 -5.67 17.24
CA TRP A 514 4.71 -5.25 16.17
C TRP A 514 5.34 -5.55 14.81
N GLY A 515 4.85 -6.60 14.16
CA GLY A 515 5.34 -7.04 12.85
C GLY A 515 4.82 -6.24 11.64
N PRO A 516 5.49 -6.36 10.48
CA PRO A 516 5.20 -5.59 9.27
C PRO A 516 3.82 -5.84 8.66
N SER A 517 3.26 -7.03 8.85
CA SER A 517 1.92 -7.39 8.38
C SER A 517 0.84 -7.23 9.44
N ALA A 518 1.20 -6.87 10.67
CA ALA A 518 0.26 -6.78 11.78
C ALA A 518 -0.53 -5.47 11.76
N THR A 519 -1.78 -5.56 12.19
CA THR A 519 -2.71 -4.43 12.22
C THR A 519 -3.18 -4.15 13.65
N ILE A 520 -3.13 -2.89 14.05
CA ILE A 520 -3.78 -2.40 15.26
C ILE A 520 -4.97 -1.53 14.85
N ASN A 521 -6.16 -1.87 15.34
CA ASN A 521 -7.36 -1.07 15.19
C ASN A 521 -7.66 -0.37 16.52
N ALA A 522 -7.36 0.92 16.60
CA ALA A 522 -7.74 1.77 17.72
C ALA A 522 -9.14 2.36 17.47
N ASN A 523 -10.16 1.78 18.11
CA ASN A 523 -11.54 2.25 18.01
C ASN A 523 -11.81 3.27 19.13
N ILE A 524 -11.73 4.55 18.76
CA ILE A 524 -11.80 5.71 19.65
C ILE A 524 -13.22 6.24 19.68
N ASN A 525 -13.83 6.27 20.87
CA ASN A 525 -15.19 6.78 21.08
C ASN A 525 -15.25 7.96 22.08
N SER A 526 -14.11 8.44 22.55
CA SER A 526 -14.04 9.55 23.51
C SER A 526 -12.71 10.30 23.45
N ALA A 527 -12.62 11.42 24.16
CA ALA A 527 -11.36 12.16 24.32
C ALA A 527 -10.31 11.42 25.16
N ALA A 528 -10.66 10.30 25.81
CA ALA A 528 -9.73 9.45 26.54
C ALA A 528 -9.51 8.13 25.82
N PHE A 529 -8.26 7.66 25.84
CA PHE A 529 -7.86 6.35 25.35
C PHE A 529 -6.84 5.76 26.33
N ALA A 530 -7.03 4.51 26.72
CA ALA A 530 -6.11 3.84 27.63
C ALA A 530 -4.94 3.25 26.83
N PRO A 531 -3.68 3.58 27.18
CA PRO A 531 -2.53 3.09 26.43
C PRO A 531 -2.28 1.61 26.68
N ILE A 532 -1.75 0.91 25.68
CA ILE A 532 -1.06 -0.36 25.91
C ILE A 532 0.23 -0.05 26.69
N LYS A 533 0.38 -0.69 27.86
CA LYS A 533 1.58 -0.56 28.70
C LYS A 533 2.59 -1.64 28.35
N VAL A 534 3.82 -1.26 28.05
CA VAL A 534 4.90 -2.19 27.66
C VAL A 534 6.13 -1.99 28.55
N ASN A 535 6.33 -2.88 29.51
CA ASN A 535 7.29 -2.66 30.59
C ASN A 535 8.76 -2.74 30.17
N THR A 536 9.07 -3.31 29.00
CA THR A 536 10.45 -3.43 28.50
C THR A 536 10.66 -2.65 27.20
N GLU A 537 10.17 -3.14 26.06
CA GLU A 537 10.38 -2.47 24.76
C GLU A 537 9.16 -2.64 23.85
N LEU A 538 8.76 -1.54 23.19
CA LEU A 538 7.89 -1.58 22.02
C LEU A 538 8.76 -1.68 20.76
N SER A 539 8.78 -2.85 20.12
CA SER A 539 9.56 -3.10 18.91
C SER A 539 8.65 -3.02 17.68
N ILE A 540 8.78 -1.94 16.91
CA ILE A 540 7.96 -1.67 15.73
C ILE A 540 8.77 -1.98 14.47
N GLN A 541 8.31 -2.95 13.70
CA GLN A 541 9.02 -3.51 12.54
C GLN A 541 8.26 -3.27 11.23
N GLY A 542 7.26 -2.39 11.31
CA GLY A 542 6.26 -2.10 10.29
C GLY A 542 4.86 -2.31 10.84
N GLY A 543 3.88 -2.40 9.95
CA GLY A 543 2.48 -2.66 10.29
C GLY A 543 1.55 -1.49 10.01
N THR A 544 0.26 -1.72 10.24
CA THR A 544 -0.81 -0.75 9.96
C THR A 544 -1.55 -0.36 11.23
N LEU A 545 -1.63 0.93 11.50
CA LEU A 545 -2.50 1.51 12.52
C LEU A 545 -3.77 2.03 11.85
N ASN A 546 -4.91 1.47 12.18
CA ASN A 546 -6.21 2.05 11.84
C ASN A 546 -6.79 2.74 13.06
N VAL A 547 -7.07 4.03 12.95
CA VAL A 547 -7.75 4.81 13.97
C VAL A 547 -9.18 5.04 13.49
N ASN A 548 -10.13 4.42 14.18
CA ASN A 548 -11.54 4.48 13.83
C ASN A 548 -12.27 5.31 14.88
N PHE A 549 -12.89 6.41 14.47
CA PHE A 549 -13.77 7.17 15.36
C PHE A 549 -15.16 6.55 15.37
N THR A 550 -15.57 6.02 16.52
CA THR A 550 -16.82 5.26 16.69
C THR A 550 -17.79 5.99 17.61
N ASP A 551 -19.02 5.47 17.70
CA ASP A 551 -20.10 5.98 18.58
C ASP A 551 -20.42 7.49 18.40
N GLY A 552 -20.19 8.01 17.18
CA GLY A 552 -20.46 9.41 16.84
C GLY A 552 -19.43 10.40 17.40
N PHE A 553 -18.29 9.92 17.91
CA PHE A 553 -17.21 10.81 18.34
C PHE A 553 -16.61 11.55 17.14
N VAL A 554 -16.58 12.88 17.21
CA VAL A 554 -15.98 13.73 16.18
C VAL A 554 -14.68 14.34 16.75
N PRO A 555 -13.51 13.96 16.23
CA PRO A 555 -12.24 14.50 16.69
C PRO A 555 -12.08 15.98 16.34
N THR A 556 -11.36 16.71 17.18
CA THR A 556 -10.93 18.10 16.98
C THR A 556 -9.41 18.18 17.04
N THR A 557 -8.82 19.25 16.53
CA THR A 557 -7.35 19.47 16.52
C THR A 557 -6.72 19.65 17.90
N SER A 558 -7.52 19.60 18.97
CA SER A 558 -7.04 19.56 20.36
C SER A 558 -6.91 18.15 20.92
N ASN A 559 -7.41 17.14 20.20
CA ASN A 559 -7.40 15.76 20.67
C ASN A 559 -6.04 15.11 20.43
N SER A 560 -5.59 14.42 21.47
CA SER A 560 -4.36 13.63 21.51
C SER A 560 -4.61 12.38 22.34
N TRP A 561 -4.18 11.22 21.84
CA TRP A 561 -4.33 9.93 22.51
C TRP A 561 -3.00 9.21 22.62
N THR A 562 -2.64 8.78 23.82
CA THR A 562 -1.50 7.88 24.03
C THR A 562 -1.91 6.46 23.66
N LEU A 563 -1.39 5.94 22.55
CA LEU A 563 -1.63 4.56 22.12
C LEU A 563 -0.76 3.58 22.91
N PHE A 564 0.52 3.95 23.13
CA PHE A 564 1.48 3.15 23.89
C PHE A 564 2.18 3.99 24.96
N ASP A 565 2.39 3.37 26.13
CA ASP A 565 3.29 3.82 27.19
C ASP A 565 4.30 2.69 27.42
N ALA A 566 5.57 2.90 27.09
CA ALA A 566 6.59 1.86 27.05
C ALA A 566 7.88 2.31 27.74
N ALA A 567 8.67 1.38 28.27
CA ALA A 567 9.97 1.70 28.85
C ALA A 567 11.02 2.09 27.79
N ALA A 568 10.98 1.44 26.62
CA ALA A 568 11.77 1.77 25.45
C ALA A 568 10.94 1.58 24.16
N ARG A 569 11.39 2.20 23.06
CA ARG A 569 10.81 2.04 21.72
C ARG A 569 11.90 1.88 20.68
N ALA A 570 11.74 0.90 19.80
CA ALA A 570 12.52 0.73 18.58
C ALA A 570 11.60 0.80 17.36
N GLY A 571 12.04 1.49 16.31
CA GLY A 571 11.27 1.65 15.06
C GLY A 571 10.16 2.71 15.11
N ALA A 572 9.34 2.72 14.05
CA ALA A 572 8.26 3.67 13.82
C ALA A 572 7.10 2.99 13.06
N ILE A 573 5.89 3.47 13.28
CA ILE A 573 4.68 3.06 12.56
C ILE A 573 4.80 3.53 11.10
N THR A 574 4.57 2.63 10.17
CA THR A 574 4.75 2.88 8.73
C THR A 574 3.46 3.29 8.02
N ASN A 575 2.31 2.74 8.42
CA ASN A 575 1.02 3.04 7.80
C ASN A 575 0.01 3.46 8.86
N VAL A 576 -0.63 4.62 8.67
CA VAL A 576 -1.63 5.17 9.59
C VAL A 576 -2.86 5.56 8.79
N ASN A 577 -4.01 4.99 9.13
CA ASN A 577 -5.29 5.29 8.48
C ASN A 577 -6.22 5.94 9.50
N GLY A 578 -6.78 7.10 9.17
CA GLY A 578 -7.76 7.81 9.99
C GLY A 578 -9.15 7.76 9.37
N ASN A 579 -10.07 7.02 9.97
CA ASN A 579 -11.46 6.90 9.51
C ASN A 579 -12.38 7.80 10.32
N GLY A 580 -13.06 8.74 9.67
CA GLY A 580 -14.02 9.65 10.32
C GLY A 580 -13.42 11.00 10.76
N LEU A 581 -12.28 11.40 10.19
CA LEU A 581 -11.71 12.73 10.39
C LEU A 581 -12.55 13.82 9.71
N ALA A 582 -12.60 15.00 10.33
CA ALA A 582 -13.16 16.16 9.69
C ALA A 582 -12.29 16.59 8.49
N PRO A 583 -12.87 17.11 7.39
CA PRO A 583 -12.10 17.68 6.30
C PRO A 583 -11.10 18.73 6.81
N GLY A 584 -9.85 18.66 6.35
CA GLY A 584 -8.79 19.56 6.81
C GLY A 584 -8.10 19.15 8.09
N THR A 585 -8.33 17.92 8.57
CA THR A 585 -7.58 17.33 9.66
C THR A 585 -6.87 16.06 9.21
N ARG A 586 -5.77 15.74 9.88
CA ARG A 586 -4.98 14.51 9.70
C ARG A 586 -4.62 13.93 11.06
N LEU A 587 -4.16 12.69 11.05
CA LEU A 587 -3.51 12.09 12.22
C LEU A 587 -2.00 12.32 12.13
N ALA A 588 -1.42 12.81 13.20
CA ALA A 588 0.02 12.88 13.40
C ALA A 588 0.42 11.86 14.45
N VAL A 589 1.34 10.97 14.10
CA VAL A 589 1.93 10.04 15.07
C VAL A 589 3.20 10.66 15.63
N ASN A 590 3.23 10.85 16.94
CA ASN A 590 4.34 11.47 17.64
C ASN A 590 4.99 10.48 18.60
N TYR A 591 6.31 10.64 18.73
CA TYR A 591 7.16 9.78 19.53
C TYR A 591 7.95 10.64 20.51
N GLY A 592 7.90 10.33 21.81
CA GLY A 592 8.56 11.18 22.79
C GLY A 592 8.74 10.53 24.15
N ALA A 593 9.50 11.21 25.00
CA ALA A 593 9.56 10.88 26.42
C ALA A 593 8.26 11.29 27.11
N GLY A 594 7.73 10.43 27.97
CA GLY A 594 6.47 10.68 28.65
C GLY A 594 5.87 9.41 29.25
N GLY A 595 4.61 9.50 29.69
CA GLY A 595 3.91 8.37 30.29
C GLY A 595 4.48 7.97 31.66
N THR A 596 4.05 6.80 32.14
CA THR A 596 4.50 6.22 33.40
C THR A 596 5.72 5.32 33.25
N LEU A 597 5.97 4.81 32.04
CA LEU A 597 7.08 3.90 31.75
C LEU A 597 8.27 4.60 31.05
N GLY A 598 8.05 5.76 30.42
CA GLY A 598 9.13 6.68 30.03
C GLY A 598 9.17 7.05 28.54
N GLN A 599 8.55 6.27 27.67
CA GLN A 599 8.34 6.56 26.25
C GLN A 599 6.87 6.45 25.90
N VAL A 600 6.37 7.38 25.09
CA VAL A 600 4.99 7.35 24.58
C VAL A 600 4.96 7.38 23.06
N VAL A 601 3.93 6.72 22.52
CA VAL A 601 3.48 6.91 21.14
C VAL A 601 2.10 7.55 21.21
N THR A 602 2.00 8.79 20.73
CA THR A 602 0.73 9.54 20.72
C THR A 602 0.21 9.67 19.30
N ILE A 603 -1.11 9.74 19.20
CA ILE A 603 -1.85 10.04 17.98
C ILE A 603 -2.53 11.38 18.22
N ASP A 604 -2.13 12.39 17.47
CA ASP A 604 -2.67 13.73 17.57
C ASP A 604 -3.51 14.05 16.34
N VAL A 605 -4.57 14.81 16.52
CA VAL A 605 -5.35 15.35 15.41
C VAL A 605 -4.75 16.70 15.06
N ASP A 606 -4.23 16.83 13.85
CA ASP A 606 -3.52 18.01 13.37
C ASP A 606 -4.28 18.64 12.19
N SER A 607 -4.13 19.94 11.99
CA SER A 607 -4.68 20.61 10.82
C SER A 607 -3.86 20.29 9.56
N THR A 608 -4.49 20.24 8.40
CA THR A 608 -3.79 20.20 7.09
C THR A 608 -3.60 21.61 6.53
N LEU A 609 -2.87 21.74 5.42
CA LEU A 609 -2.72 23.03 4.75
C LEU A 609 -4.05 23.51 4.18
N ASN A 610 -4.24 24.82 4.18
CA ASN A 610 -5.42 25.50 3.66
C ASN A 610 -5.05 26.32 2.42
N LEU A 611 -5.91 26.25 1.42
CA LEU A 611 -5.89 27.10 0.24
C LEU A 611 -6.93 28.21 0.42
N LYS A 612 -6.48 29.40 0.79
CA LYS A 612 -7.37 30.55 0.97
C LYS A 612 -7.54 31.30 -0.35
N VAL A 613 -8.75 31.30 -0.87
CA VAL A 613 -9.11 31.89 -2.16
C VAL A 613 -9.87 33.19 -1.94
N ASN A 614 -9.24 34.32 -2.26
CA ASN A 614 -9.92 35.61 -2.27
C ASN A 614 -10.63 35.82 -3.61
N GLN A 615 -11.96 35.69 -3.60
CA GLN A 615 -12.79 35.75 -4.80
C GLN A 615 -12.89 37.16 -5.40
N SER A 616 -12.59 38.19 -4.61
CA SER A 616 -12.64 39.58 -5.06
C SER A 616 -11.34 40.01 -5.73
N THR A 617 -10.19 39.45 -5.31
CA THR A 617 -8.88 39.79 -5.89
C THR A 617 -8.31 38.70 -6.80
N GLY A 618 -8.90 37.51 -6.81
CA GLY A 618 -8.37 36.32 -7.48
C GLY A 618 -7.14 35.71 -6.80
N VAL A 619 -6.64 36.30 -5.70
CA VAL A 619 -5.43 35.83 -5.02
C VAL A 619 -5.71 34.52 -4.29
N ILE A 620 -4.91 33.51 -4.59
CA ILE A 620 -4.85 32.26 -3.83
C ILE A 620 -3.64 32.30 -2.90
N THR A 621 -3.83 31.89 -1.65
CA THR A 621 -2.79 31.85 -0.63
C THR A 621 -2.70 30.45 -0.04
N LEU A 622 -1.50 29.87 -0.03
CA LEU A 622 -1.22 28.63 0.69
C LEU A 622 -0.90 28.96 2.14
N GLU A 623 -1.66 28.39 3.08
CA GLU A 623 -1.56 28.71 4.50
C GLU A 623 -1.42 27.44 5.34
N ASN A 624 -0.55 27.48 6.33
CA ASN A 624 -0.59 26.56 7.46
C ASN A 624 -1.42 27.22 8.58
N PRO A 625 -2.59 26.68 8.97
CA PRO A 625 -3.47 27.33 9.95
C PRO A 625 -2.77 27.70 11.26
N ALA A 626 -3.19 28.79 11.90
CA ALA A 626 -2.57 29.26 13.14
C ALA A 626 -2.99 28.45 14.39
N ALA A 627 -4.09 27.71 14.36
CA ALA A 627 -4.61 26.96 15.51
C ALA A 627 -4.47 25.45 15.29
N GLY A 628 -3.77 24.77 16.21
CA GLY A 628 -3.66 23.30 16.18
C GLY A 628 -3.00 22.75 14.91
N ALA A 629 -1.99 23.44 14.38
CA ALA A 629 -1.23 23.00 13.22
C ALA A 629 0.26 22.88 13.55
N THR A 630 0.84 21.71 13.30
CA THR A 630 2.29 21.53 13.36
C THR A 630 2.98 22.12 12.12
N ALA A 631 4.27 22.41 12.22
CA ALA A 631 5.04 22.87 11.07
C ALA A 631 5.11 21.77 10.01
N MET A 632 4.82 22.10 8.76
CA MET A 632 4.82 21.15 7.65
C MET A 632 5.96 21.46 6.69
N ASN A 633 6.82 20.47 6.45
CA ASN A 633 7.86 20.56 5.44
C ASN A 633 7.31 19.99 4.13
N ILE A 634 6.92 20.85 3.20
CA ILE A 634 6.43 20.43 1.89
C ILE A 634 7.51 20.53 0.83
N ASP A 635 7.41 19.77 -0.23
CA ASP A 635 8.29 19.86 -1.39
C ASP A 635 7.55 19.77 -2.72
N GLY A 636 6.22 19.77 -2.68
CA GLY A 636 5.39 19.88 -3.85
C GLY A 636 3.93 20.17 -3.51
N TYR A 637 3.23 20.82 -4.41
CA TYR A 637 1.78 20.94 -4.35
C TYR A 637 1.15 21.01 -5.75
N ILE A 638 -0.11 20.58 -5.83
CA ILE A 638 -0.98 20.64 -7.01
C ILE A 638 -2.30 21.29 -6.60
N ILE A 639 -2.72 22.30 -7.36
CA ILE A 639 -4.04 22.93 -7.27
C ILE A 639 -4.82 22.52 -8.53
N ARG A 640 -6.01 21.96 -8.36
CA ARG A 640 -6.87 21.54 -9.49
C ARG A 640 -8.19 22.31 -9.50
N SER A 641 -8.81 22.42 -10.67
CA SER A 641 -10.19 22.89 -10.86
C SER A 641 -10.89 22.02 -11.90
N ALA A 642 -12.06 21.49 -11.57
CA ALA A 642 -12.87 20.73 -12.51
C ALA A 642 -13.50 21.64 -13.60
N SER A 643 -13.74 22.90 -13.27
CA SER A 643 -14.45 23.90 -14.08
C SER A 643 -13.52 24.87 -14.82
N ASN A 644 -12.21 24.61 -14.81
CA ASN A 644 -11.19 25.47 -15.42
C ASN A 644 -11.09 26.88 -14.77
N SER A 645 -11.23 26.97 -13.44
CA SER A 645 -11.27 28.23 -12.69
C SER A 645 -9.88 28.84 -12.41
N LEU A 646 -8.78 28.29 -12.93
CA LEU A 646 -7.42 28.78 -12.68
C LEU A 646 -6.90 29.71 -13.80
N VAL A 647 -6.01 30.64 -13.44
CA VAL A 647 -5.36 31.60 -14.34
C VAL A 647 -3.83 31.43 -14.29
N PRO A 648 -3.24 30.52 -15.10
CA PRO A 648 -1.82 30.17 -15.02
C PRO A 648 -0.86 31.34 -15.23
N GLY A 649 -1.23 32.28 -16.10
CA GLY A 649 -0.39 33.44 -16.41
C GLY A 649 -0.17 34.40 -15.24
N SER A 650 -0.94 34.26 -14.16
CA SER A 650 -0.84 35.07 -12.94
C SER A 650 -0.18 34.31 -11.77
N PHE A 651 0.37 33.12 -12.03
CA PHE A 651 1.02 32.29 -11.03
C PHE A 651 2.41 32.82 -10.68
N THR A 652 2.66 33.03 -9.38
CA THR A 652 3.96 33.48 -8.86
C THR A 652 4.68 32.40 -8.06
N GLY A 653 3.98 31.34 -7.67
CA GLY A 653 4.51 30.27 -6.82
C GLY A 653 4.89 30.74 -5.42
N VAL A 654 5.55 29.87 -4.65
CA VAL A 654 6.06 30.19 -3.31
C VAL A 654 7.34 31.03 -3.34
N GLY A 655 7.93 31.24 -4.52
CA GLY A 655 9.06 32.14 -4.74
C GLY A 655 10.38 31.73 -4.06
N SER A 656 10.47 30.47 -3.59
CA SER A 656 11.63 29.94 -2.87
C SER A 656 12.63 29.25 -3.79
N VAL A 657 13.92 29.25 -3.46
CA VAL A 657 14.98 28.69 -4.33
C VAL A 657 14.73 27.20 -4.62
N GLY A 658 14.80 26.82 -5.90
CA GLY A 658 14.64 25.44 -6.36
C GLY A 658 13.19 24.99 -6.54
N TRP A 659 12.21 25.82 -6.18
CA TRP A 659 10.82 25.60 -6.53
C TRP A 659 10.61 25.94 -8.00
N LEU A 660 10.10 24.97 -8.75
CA LEU A 660 9.89 25.10 -10.18
C LEU A 660 8.41 24.84 -10.48
N PRO A 661 7.75 25.72 -11.25
CA PRO A 661 6.42 25.42 -11.74
C PRO A 661 6.48 24.24 -12.72
N GLY A 662 5.40 23.49 -12.81
CA GLY A 662 5.17 22.60 -13.95
C GLY A 662 5.23 23.37 -15.28
N THR A 663 5.32 22.65 -16.40
CA THR A 663 5.08 23.23 -17.74
C THR A 663 3.77 22.67 -18.29
N ALA A 664 3.14 23.34 -19.26
CA ALA A 664 1.87 22.85 -19.83
C ALA A 664 1.96 21.34 -20.21
N PRO A 665 0.97 20.50 -19.83
CA PRO A 665 -0.35 20.86 -19.30
C PRO A 665 -0.42 21.08 -17.78
N SER A 666 0.69 20.86 -17.05
CA SER A 666 0.83 21.03 -15.59
C SER A 666 0.66 22.46 -15.08
N GLN A 667 0.50 23.40 -16.01
CA GLN A 667 0.18 24.80 -15.78
C GLN A 667 -0.91 25.22 -16.78
N SER A 668 -2.17 25.06 -16.41
CA SER A 668 -3.35 25.28 -17.22
C SER A 668 -4.54 25.75 -16.36
N ALA A 669 -5.64 26.14 -17.00
CA ALA A 669 -6.85 26.53 -16.26
C ALA A 669 -7.43 25.40 -15.39
N LYS A 670 -7.04 24.15 -15.64
CA LYS A 670 -7.43 22.96 -14.86
C LYS A 670 -6.49 22.66 -13.71
N LEU A 671 -5.22 23.01 -13.83
CA LEU A 671 -4.20 22.53 -12.93
C LEU A 671 -3.00 23.47 -12.87
N ILE A 672 -2.53 23.75 -11.67
CA ILE A 672 -1.27 24.45 -11.40
C ILE A 672 -0.48 23.59 -10.42
N SER A 673 0.77 23.26 -10.75
CA SER A 673 1.69 22.56 -9.85
C SER A 673 3.01 23.27 -9.67
N GLU A 674 3.58 23.15 -8.48
CA GLU A 674 4.94 23.62 -8.18
C GLU A 674 5.61 22.62 -7.25
N THR A 675 6.82 22.22 -7.59
CA THR A 675 7.58 21.24 -6.80
C THR A 675 9.03 21.65 -6.69
N ASN A 676 9.70 21.10 -5.68
CA ASN A 676 11.12 21.29 -5.43
C ASN A 676 11.80 19.92 -5.37
N PHE A 677 12.46 19.57 -6.47
CA PHE A 677 13.18 18.31 -6.55
C PHE A 677 14.24 18.21 -5.45
N ASN A 678 15.01 19.28 -5.19
CA ASN A 678 16.23 19.24 -4.37
C ASN A 678 16.09 19.79 -2.94
N GLY A 679 14.91 20.27 -2.57
CA GLY A 679 14.68 20.91 -1.28
C GLY A 679 13.25 20.75 -0.80
N SER A 680 12.92 21.50 0.23
CA SER A 680 11.59 21.61 0.82
C SER A 680 11.38 23.02 1.37
N LEU A 681 10.13 23.36 1.64
CA LEU A 681 9.68 24.59 2.27
C LEU A 681 9.11 24.23 3.65
N ASN A 682 9.68 24.84 4.70
CA ASN A 682 9.11 24.74 6.04
C ASN A 682 7.98 25.77 6.19
N LEU A 683 6.75 25.30 6.12
CA LEU A 683 5.54 26.04 6.47
C LEU A 683 5.33 25.95 7.98
N THR A 684 5.91 26.91 8.71
CA THR A 684 5.65 27.09 10.14
C THR A 684 4.18 27.32 10.43
N GLN A 685 3.74 27.06 11.66
CA GLN A 685 2.40 27.40 12.12
C GLN A 685 2.04 28.87 11.79
N GLY A 686 0.86 29.09 11.19
CA GLY A 686 0.43 30.41 10.73
C GLY A 686 1.16 30.94 9.49
N GLY A 687 2.09 30.19 8.91
CA GLY A 687 2.81 30.57 7.70
C GLY A 687 1.86 30.72 6.51
N SER A 688 2.08 31.72 5.67
CA SER A 688 1.18 32.11 4.58
C SER A 688 1.98 32.58 3.37
N TYR A 689 1.67 32.03 2.19
CA TYR A 689 2.38 32.26 0.93
C TYR A 689 1.37 32.59 -0.18
N PRO A 690 1.28 33.85 -0.62
CA PRO A 690 0.49 34.23 -1.78
C PRO A 690 1.07 33.60 -3.06
N LEU A 691 0.24 32.86 -3.80
CA LEU A 691 0.63 32.14 -5.01
C LEU A 691 0.34 32.92 -6.31
N GLY A 692 -0.22 34.12 -6.15
CA GLY A 692 -0.64 35.00 -7.25
C GLY A 692 -2.16 35.07 -7.40
N ALA A 693 -2.60 35.95 -8.30
CA ALA A 693 -4.01 36.16 -8.65
C ALA A 693 -4.51 35.07 -9.63
N ILE A 694 -4.43 33.81 -9.19
CA ILE A 694 -4.63 32.63 -10.04
C ILE A 694 -6.05 32.07 -10.01
N PHE A 695 -6.98 32.65 -9.26
CA PHE A 695 -8.40 32.30 -9.33
C PHE A 695 -9.15 33.23 -10.28
N ALA A 696 -9.85 32.67 -11.25
CA ALA A 696 -10.63 33.44 -12.21
C ALA A 696 -11.78 34.18 -11.51
N SER A 697 -11.99 35.45 -11.88
CA SER A 697 -13.10 36.25 -11.36
C SER A 697 -14.44 35.58 -11.70
N GLY A 698 -15.23 35.26 -10.68
CA GLY A 698 -16.50 34.54 -10.85
C GLY A 698 -16.35 33.05 -11.23
N GLY A 699 -15.15 32.47 -11.08
CA GLY A 699 -14.90 31.04 -11.30
C GLY A 699 -15.70 30.16 -10.33
N SER A 700 -15.93 28.91 -10.72
CA SER A 700 -16.58 27.92 -9.85
C SER A 700 -15.72 27.65 -8.60
N GLN A 701 -16.39 27.50 -7.45
CA GLN A 701 -15.76 27.16 -6.18
C GLN A 701 -15.48 25.65 -6.09
N ASP A 702 -14.58 25.14 -6.95
CA ASP A 702 -14.31 23.72 -7.11
C ASP A 702 -12.82 23.35 -7.04
N LEU A 703 -12.03 24.22 -6.41
CA LEU A 703 -10.61 23.98 -6.28
C LEU A 703 -10.34 22.85 -5.29
N SER A 704 -9.28 22.10 -5.56
CA SER A 704 -8.71 21.12 -4.63
C SER A 704 -7.21 21.34 -4.47
N LEU A 705 -6.69 21.09 -3.27
CA LEU A 705 -5.27 21.15 -2.95
C LEU A 705 -4.74 19.76 -2.60
N GLU A 706 -3.68 19.36 -3.27
CA GLU A 706 -2.86 18.17 -2.97
C GLU A 706 -1.43 18.67 -2.69
N PHE A 707 -0.73 18.10 -1.71
CA PHE A 707 0.65 18.48 -1.41
C PHE A 707 1.48 17.29 -0.94
N HIS A 708 2.79 17.36 -1.18
CA HIS A 708 3.75 16.33 -0.82
C HIS A 708 4.63 16.84 0.32
N LEU A 709 4.77 16.02 1.35
CA LEU A 709 5.68 16.25 2.47
C LEU A 709 7.07 15.76 2.12
N ALA A 710 8.09 16.45 2.61
CA ALA A 710 9.49 16.02 2.47
C ALA A 710 9.77 14.66 3.13
N SER A 711 8.87 14.16 3.98
CA SER A 711 8.89 12.81 4.55
C SER A 711 8.42 11.71 3.58
N GLY A 712 7.88 12.07 2.42
CA GLY A 712 7.39 11.14 1.39
C GLY A 712 5.88 10.95 1.33
N GLU A 713 5.11 11.60 2.21
CA GLU A 713 3.65 11.47 2.26
C GLU A 713 2.97 12.47 1.34
N THR A 714 1.92 12.04 0.63
CA THR A 714 1.03 12.95 -0.12
C THR A 714 -0.27 13.14 0.65
N LEU A 715 -0.65 14.40 0.86
CA LEU A 715 -1.81 14.80 1.64
C LEU A 715 -2.74 15.72 0.84
N VAL A 716 -4.00 15.77 1.27
CA VAL A 716 -5.01 16.68 0.72
C VAL A 716 -5.22 17.85 1.68
N GLY A 717 -5.16 19.06 1.14
CA GLY A 717 -5.44 20.29 1.86
C GLY A 717 -6.92 20.65 1.84
N THR A 718 -7.28 21.69 2.59
CA THR A 718 -8.60 22.33 2.49
C THR A 718 -8.60 23.51 1.54
N VAL A 719 -9.79 23.92 1.12
CA VAL A 719 -10.00 25.15 0.35
C VAL A 719 -11.02 26.00 1.07
N GLN A 720 -10.68 27.27 1.29
CA GLN A 720 -11.54 28.25 1.90
C GLN A 720 -11.75 29.43 0.94
N TYR A 721 -12.98 29.61 0.48
CA TYR A 721 -13.38 30.77 -0.32
C TYR A 721 -13.80 31.93 0.59
N ILE A 722 -13.23 33.11 0.35
CA ILE A 722 -13.54 34.33 1.07
C ILE A 722 -13.82 35.49 0.10
N GLY A 723 -14.43 36.55 0.62
CA GLY A 723 -14.85 37.69 -0.19
C GLY A 723 -16.05 37.37 -1.08
N THR A 724 -16.53 38.37 -1.81
CA THR A 724 -17.58 38.23 -2.82
C THR A 724 -16.96 37.96 -4.19
N PRO A 725 -17.51 37.04 -5.00
CA PRO A 725 -17.06 36.86 -6.38
C PRO A 725 -17.19 38.16 -7.16
N GLY A 726 -16.12 38.56 -7.85
CA GLY A 726 -16.20 39.66 -8.82
C GLY A 726 -16.84 39.18 -10.12
N PHE A 727 -17.94 39.80 -10.54
CA PHE A 727 -18.50 39.62 -11.89
C PHE A 727 -18.32 40.91 -12.70
N ALA A 728 -17.96 40.79 -13.98
CA ALA A 728 -17.81 41.95 -14.86
C ALA A 728 -19.14 42.68 -15.08
N ALA A 729 -20.24 41.93 -15.12
CA ALA A 729 -21.61 42.42 -15.25
C ALA A 729 -22.27 42.86 -13.94
N ASP A 730 -21.60 42.71 -12.80
CA ASP A 730 -22.06 43.25 -11.50
C ASP A 730 -21.64 44.74 -11.45
N PHE A 731 -22.50 45.59 -12.02
CA PHE A 731 -22.26 47.01 -12.21
C PHE A 731 -22.46 47.79 -10.90
N ASN A 732 -23.29 47.29 -9.98
CA ASN A 732 -23.48 47.91 -8.66
C ASN A 732 -22.51 47.36 -7.58
N SER A 733 -21.71 46.35 -7.91
CA SER A 733 -20.71 45.70 -7.04
C SER A 733 -21.31 45.05 -5.79
N ASN A 734 -22.54 44.52 -5.86
CA ASN A 734 -23.21 43.86 -4.74
C ASN A 734 -22.94 42.34 -4.69
N GLY A 735 -22.16 41.80 -5.63
CA GLY A 735 -21.81 40.38 -5.73
C GLY A 735 -22.81 39.54 -6.53
N PHE A 736 -23.84 40.15 -7.11
CA PHE A 736 -24.86 39.49 -7.92
C PHE A 736 -24.92 40.13 -9.31
N VAL A 737 -25.25 39.34 -10.33
CA VAL A 737 -25.56 39.87 -11.66
C VAL A 737 -27.06 39.72 -11.90
N ASP A 738 -27.83 40.77 -11.62
CA ASP A 738 -29.28 40.71 -11.60
C ASP A 738 -29.96 41.91 -12.30
N GLY A 739 -31.25 42.11 -12.00
CA GLY A 739 -32.04 43.20 -12.58
C GLY A 739 -31.57 44.59 -12.17
N ALA A 740 -30.87 44.75 -11.05
CA ALA A 740 -30.29 46.01 -10.61
C ALA A 740 -29.10 46.41 -11.49
N ASP A 741 -28.30 45.45 -11.96
CA ASP A 741 -27.23 45.71 -12.92
C ASP A 741 -27.79 46.06 -14.29
N LEU A 742 -28.84 45.34 -14.73
CA LEU A 742 -29.54 45.71 -15.96
C LEU A 742 -30.07 47.14 -15.91
N ALA A 743 -30.54 47.60 -14.74
CA ALA A 743 -31.00 48.97 -14.57
C ALA A 743 -29.85 49.97 -14.76
N LEU A 744 -28.64 49.67 -14.26
CA LEU A 744 -27.45 50.50 -14.48
C LEU A 744 -27.05 50.55 -15.95
N TRP A 745 -27.00 49.41 -16.64
CA TRP A 745 -26.74 49.39 -18.09
C TRP A 745 -27.77 50.20 -18.87
N LYS A 746 -29.06 50.09 -18.53
CA LYS A 746 -30.12 50.89 -19.17
C LYS A 746 -29.95 52.38 -18.95
N ILE A 747 -29.42 52.79 -17.80
CA ILE A 747 -29.14 54.21 -17.48
C ILE A 747 -27.95 54.72 -18.30
N GLY A 748 -26.89 53.92 -18.46
CA GLY A 748 -25.71 54.31 -19.21
C GLY A 748 -25.83 54.14 -20.73
N TYR A 749 -26.78 53.34 -21.22
CA TYR A 749 -26.92 53.00 -22.64
C TYR A 749 -26.90 54.24 -23.54
N GLY A 750 -26.01 54.21 -24.55
CA GLY A 750 -25.79 55.32 -25.47
C GLY A 750 -24.68 56.28 -25.05
N LYS A 751 -24.02 56.07 -23.91
CA LYS A 751 -22.80 56.78 -23.52
C LYS A 751 -21.67 56.40 -24.48
N ALA A 752 -21.24 57.36 -25.32
CA ALA A 752 -20.32 57.10 -26.42
C ALA A 752 -18.82 57.17 -26.05
N SER A 753 -18.49 57.66 -24.85
CA SER A 753 -17.13 57.74 -24.32
C SER A 753 -17.14 58.06 -22.81
N GLY A 754 -16.10 57.62 -22.08
CA GLY A 754 -15.92 57.90 -20.65
C GLY A 754 -16.93 57.19 -19.75
N ALA A 755 -17.52 56.09 -20.23
CA ALA A 755 -18.23 55.16 -19.36
C ALA A 755 -17.25 54.48 -18.40
N VAL A 756 -17.76 54.15 -17.22
CA VAL A 756 -17.09 53.28 -16.24
C VAL A 756 -18.00 52.10 -15.95
N LYS A 757 -17.48 51.06 -15.28
CA LYS A 757 -18.23 49.84 -14.95
C LYS A 757 -19.62 50.12 -14.35
N SER A 758 -19.73 51.08 -13.43
CA SER A 758 -21.01 51.42 -12.79
C SER A 758 -22.03 52.09 -13.71
N ASP A 759 -21.63 52.53 -14.90
CA ASP A 759 -22.53 52.98 -15.96
C ASP A 759 -23.06 51.81 -16.80
N GLY A 760 -22.58 50.58 -16.56
CA GLY A 760 -22.91 49.40 -17.37
C GLY A 760 -21.89 49.07 -18.47
N ASP A 761 -20.68 49.63 -18.40
CA ASP A 761 -19.58 49.28 -19.30
C ASP A 761 -18.95 47.94 -18.86
N PHE A 762 -19.30 46.86 -19.56
CA PHE A 762 -18.88 45.50 -19.24
C PHE A 762 -17.48 45.20 -19.78
N ASN A 763 -17.17 45.67 -20.99
CA ASN A 763 -15.90 45.38 -21.66
C ASN A 763 -14.80 46.42 -21.37
N LEU A 764 -15.14 47.49 -20.63
CA LEU A 764 -14.28 48.60 -20.24
C LEU A 764 -13.70 49.37 -21.44
N ASP A 765 -14.44 49.44 -22.54
CA ASP A 765 -14.04 50.21 -23.73
C ASP A 765 -14.41 51.70 -23.66
N GLY A 766 -15.03 52.11 -22.54
CA GLY A 766 -15.46 53.48 -22.28
C GLY A 766 -16.79 53.82 -22.92
N ARG A 767 -17.53 52.86 -23.48
CA ARG A 767 -18.89 53.01 -24.02
C ARG A 767 -19.87 52.13 -23.26
N VAL A 768 -21.16 52.40 -23.44
CA VAL A 768 -22.23 51.51 -22.97
C VAL A 768 -23.16 51.22 -24.13
N ASP A 769 -22.99 50.04 -24.74
CA ASP A 769 -23.71 49.64 -25.94
C ASP A 769 -24.21 48.18 -25.89
N GLY A 770 -24.56 47.64 -27.05
CA GLY A 770 -25.10 46.28 -27.18
C GLY A 770 -24.08 45.18 -26.84
N ALA A 771 -22.78 45.44 -26.98
CA ALA A 771 -21.73 44.50 -26.59
C ALA A 771 -21.73 44.29 -25.08
N ASP A 772 -21.97 45.36 -24.31
CA ASP A 772 -22.05 45.30 -22.86
C ASP A 772 -23.29 44.57 -22.38
N PHE A 773 -24.43 44.81 -23.04
CA PHE A 773 -25.67 44.09 -22.75
C PHE A 773 -25.51 42.59 -22.96
N LEU A 774 -24.86 42.19 -24.06
CA LEU A 774 -24.52 40.79 -24.34
C LEU A 774 -23.59 40.22 -23.27
N GLY A 775 -22.65 41.03 -22.77
CA GLY A 775 -21.81 40.70 -21.61
C GLY A 775 -22.62 40.41 -20.36
N TRP A 776 -23.52 41.33 -20.00
CA TRP A 776 -24.43 41.18 -18.87
C TRP A 776 -25.33 39.96 -19.01
N GLN A 777 -25.96 39.75 -20.17
CA GLN A 777 -26.85 38.60 -20.42
C GLN A 777 -26.14 37.26 -20.21
N ARG A 778 -24.86 37.16 -20.61
CA ARG A 778 -24.07 35.93 -20.40
C ARG A 778 -23.77 35.66 -18.94
N GLN A 779 -23.74 36.69 -18.09
CA GLN A 779 -23.47 36.56 -16.66
C GLN A 779 -24.74 36.66 -15.80
N PHE A 780 -25.92 36.91 -16.37
CA PHE A 780 -27.15 37.06 -15.61
C PHE A 780 -27.45 35.83 -14.75
N GLY A 781 -27.76 36.06 -13.47
CA GLY A 781 -27.95 35.03 -12.45
C GLY A 781 -26.66 34.60 -11.76
N SER A 782 -25.48 35.07 -12.18
CA SER A 782 -24.23 34.81 -11.46
C SER A 782 -24.27 35.43 -10.06
N GLY A 783 -23.66 34.74 -9.09
CA GLY A 783 -23.66 35.15 -7.69
C GLY A 783 -24.96 34.85 -6.93
N THR A 784 -26.08 34.57 -7.63
CA THR A 784 -27.33 34.18 -6.94
C THR A 784 -27.24 32.73 -6.46
N PRO A 785 -27.50 32.43 -5.17
CA PRO A 785 -27.52 31.06 -4.68
C PRO A 785 -28.56 30.25 -5.48
N PRO A 786 -28.28 28.99 -5.86
CA PRO A 786 -29.30 28.13 -6.44
C PRO A 786 -30.45 28.07 -5.44
N ILE A 787 -31.64 28.49 -5.87
CA ILE A 787 -32.85 28.32 -5.09
C ILE A 787 -32.96 26.82 -4.84
N ALA A 788 -32.82 26.39 -3.58
CA ALA A 788 -32.96 25.00 -3.21
C ALA A 788 -34.23 24.45 -3.88
N ALA A 789 -34.12 23.31 -4.57
CA ALA A 789 -35.25 22.68 -5.21
C ALA A 789 -36.39 22.63 -4.19
N ILE A 790 -37.41 23.44 -4.43
CA ILE A 790 -38.60 23.50 -3.58
C ILE A 790 -39.13 22.06 -3.55
N PRO A 791 -39.27 21.41 -2.38
CA PRO A 791 -39.87 20.08 -2.31
C PRO A 791 -41.19 20.12 -3.07
N GLU A 792 -41.34 19.30 -4.11
CA GLU A 792 -42.46 19.43 -5.03
C GLU A 792 -43.80 19.49 -4.27
N PRO A 793 -44.56 20.60 -4.38
CA PRO A 793 -45.87 20.66 -3.77
C PRO A 793 -46.85 19.78 -4.57
N GLY A 794 -47.26 18.66 -3.98
CA GLY A 794 -48.58 18.06 -4.24
C GLY A 794 -48.75 17.15 -5.48
N SER A 795 -47.72 16.87 -6.29
CA SER A 795 -47.81 15.96 -7.44
C SER A 795 -48.38 14.57 -7.06
N VAL A 796 -47.95 14.05 -5.90
CA VAL A 796 -48.43 12.77 -5.33
C VAL A 796 -49.88 12.87 -4.85
N LEU A 797 -50.30 14.04 -4.37
CA LEU A 797 -51.64 14.28 -3.86
C LEU A 797 -52.66 14.39 -5.01
N LEU A 798 -52.27 15.01 -6.13
CA LEU A 798 -53.04 15.02 -7.38
C LEU A 798 -53.10 13.63 -8.04
N ALA A 799 -52.03 12.85 -8.00
CA ALA A 799 -52.01 11.45 -8.45
C ALA A 799 -52.89 10.53 -7.57
N ALA A 800 -52.87 10.72 -6.25
CA ALA A 800 -53.72 9.99 -5.31
C ALA A 800 -55.21 10.36 -5.47
N MET A 801 -55.52 11.65 -5.69
CA MET A 801 -56.89 12.10 -5.94
C MET A 801 -57.42 11.59 -7.27
N SER A 802 -56.61 11.56 -8.33
CA SER A 802 -57.02 10.99 -9.62
C SER A 802 -57.19 9.48 -9.56
N ALA A 803 -56.37 8.75 -8.79
CA ALA A 803 -56.57 7.32 -8.53
C ALA A 803 -57.87 7.03 -7.75
N LEU A 804 -58.24 7.88 -6.79
CA LEU A 804 -59.49 7.75 -6.03
C LEU A 804 -60.73 8.02 -6.89
N VAL A 805 -60.66 8.98 -7.82
CA VAL A 805 -61.76 9.25 -8.78
C VAL A 805 -61.95 8.08 -9.74
N VAL A 806 -60.87 7.47 -10.23
CA VAL A 806 -60.95 6.28 -11.11
C VAL A 806 -61.48 5.05 -10.38
N ALA A 807 -61.12 4.87 -9.10
CA ALA A 807 -61.65 3.79 -8.26
C ALA A 807 -63.15 3.98 -7.93
N GLY A 808 -63.60 5.23 -7.74
CA GLY A 808 -65.00 5.55 -7.49
C GLY A 808 -65.92 5.29 -8.68
N VAL A 809 -65.46 5.59 -9.91
CA VAL A 809 -66.25 5.39 -11.14
C VAL A 809 -66.41 3.90 -11.48
N ARG A 810 -65.47 3.03 -11.09
CA ARG A 810 -65.60 1.57 -11.28
C ARG A 810 -66.66 0.92 -10.39
N LYS A 811 -66.98 1.51 -9.24
CA LYS A 811 -67.94 0.94 -8.27
C LYS A 811 -69.42 1.27 -8.57
N GLN A 812 -69.69 2.15 -9.55
CA GLN A 812 -71.06 2.49 -10.00
C GLN A 812 -71.50 1.72 -11.25
N ARG A 813 -70.69 0.80 -11.78
CA ARG A 813 -71.00 -0.02 -12.98
C ARG A 813 -71.10 -1.54 -12.70
N SER A 814 -71.17 -1.92 -11.43
CA SER A 814 -71.56 -3.25 -10.94
C SER A 814 -72.84 -3.12 -10.15
#